data_AF-A0A949W9R5-F1
#
_entry.id   AF-A0A949W9R5-F1
#
_cell.length_a   1.000
_cell.length_b   1.000
_cell.length_c   1.000
_cell.angle_alpha   90.00
_cell.angle_beta   90.00
_cell.angle_gamma   90.00
#
_symmetry.space_group_name_H-M   'P 1'
#
loop_
_entity.id
_entity.type
_entity.pdbx_description
1 polymer ?
#
loop_
_entity_poly.entity_id
_entity_poly.type
_entity_poly.pdbx_seq_one_letter_code
_entity_poly.pdbx_strand_id
1 'polypeptide(L)'
;MKKITYFLVLLVSLPISIFAQFYCGNEDPAPPIINIGPTCYFSPYYTPDGFTQTKNIRITLHIVQDDNGLNNFQDTPSERNWLTNDMVGNMNWVLQNLQPMNLPTTSAYIQDSKLQFVVDEIYFYQNSYYYNSNLGVSNSYANNIGNQMYNQYVTNNSIILDKTNSIHIFLVGGNGGMACGAPCYNWTMVGSTYQRYLNGNFWDPAGLLRHELGHNLGLTHSWGIDNCGDTPSHPNCWNYNEPASNPNCSIPSNNMMDYNAGKNALTECQLSTMHYLLTDGNGKNVVINNCETTNNLIINNGSINTWYNSRYIQGNLIINNNSTLVITCEVYMPNNSQIIIEKGSKLIVDGGTITNKCDGMWRGIEVRGNMNASQLTAGTQGRLEIKNGATIENCHSIHASEYNASGQYIYGTFGGIIQINNSIIKNVKSGVEFGPYQNFNPSNPSILLSDLSFIKDNQFIWDNTGNMANLGIQPYSFIGLWETHGIAIQGNSFKNEFLPSEPFYQKGVGIITYDADFTVKPSCSSVTFPCPASSNMPNTFESLNYGIKAHGISGVARVIVDGNVFTNNRYGVGLLATTYTSVIRNSFNIPISTIPIESGGDAIGIYSTGSYGYNFEENQFSTWGIGPSSGSNYGIVSDNSSLNGGLAYKNVFNNLIVASLSSQDNPSLKIDCNNFNTGSLSRYDMAITSGDLANQGACATPSIKPAKNSFNAGCTGNKNIFHYTTGTPSLVYSALPADLPSCVTTPEVFNASCVASTPNQCPSNISNPVAPSELVANINANKTTVSELKEQLDKGNQSMLLSAISSMPNGQVKNELLAASPYLSDKVLISFLQKPNPLPAGHVKQIIIANSPVTEKVKQTLDAVALPNGIRSQIEVAQTGISARQVLENEIAQLELENQLMKNEYIRQCLDNKLVNQAKDLLDNGNLCSDKASLLPIVIKEDLSRTDQLISEIRDEVVIIRDEIPNCPKAATLEKICDFYDEVKSKIASTGSFNILSSTDEQNIRAIAAKTGATAINAQNALSLFKGENIERFAEPIILTPNNARLLQPQTSNAQLQSGIDYKLNNYPNPFNESTVLEATIPTNTSGEIVITDVTGKQIQRVLLNNAENKVELRGNELGYGIFFYSLYINGEYIQTKKLTRIH
;
A
#
# COMPACT_ATOMS: atom_id res chain seq x y z
N MET A 1 -19.18 -47.41 -36.89
CA MET A 1 -18.74 -48.72 -37.46
C MET A 1 -17.25 -48.62 -37.76
N LYS A 2 -16.43 -49.65 -37.47
CA LYS A 2 -14.93 -49.71 -37.59
C LYS A 2 -14.21 -48.65 -36.70
N LYS A 3 -13.37 -48.97 -35.68
CA LYS A 3 -12.08 -49.73 -35.62
C LYS A 3 -10.93 -48.94 -36.31
N ILE A 4 -9.66 -48.81 -35.84
CA ILE A 4 -8.79 -49.37 -34.74
C ILE A 4 -7.46 -48.49 -34.76
N THR A 5 -6.54 -48.26 -33.80
CA THR A 5 -6.28 -48.53 -32.34
C THR A 5 -5.08 -47.65 -31.85
N TYR A 6 -4.80 -47.56 -30.52
CA TYR A 6 -3.58 -47.03 -29.85
C TYR A 6 -2.21 -47.37 -30.51
N PHE A 7 -1.17 -46.51 -30.40
CA PHE A 7 -0.12 -46.53 -29.33
C PHE A 7 0.90 -45.34 -29.45
N LEU A 8 2.02 -45.40 -28.72
CA LEU A 8 2.84 -44.30 -28.14
C LEU A 8 4.28 -44.15 -28.73
N VAL A 9 5.01 -43.06 -28.37
CA VAL A 9 6.51 -42.86 -28.35
C VAL A 9 7.25 -42.16 -29.55
N LEU A 10 7.54 -40.85 -29.37
CA LEU A 10 8.86 -40.13 -29.30
C LEU A 10 10.06 -40.32 -30.29
N LEU A 11 10.76 -39.16 -30.51
CA LEU A 11 12.19 -38.86 -30.82
C LEU A 11 12.73 -38.60 -32.27
N VAL A 12 13.26 -37.36 -32.43
CA VAL A 12 14.46 -36.88 -33.18
C VAL A 12 14.60 -37.06 -34.70
N SER A 13 14.70 -35.93 -35.43
CA SER A 13 15.90 -35.57 -36.24
C SER A 13 15.85 -34.14 -36.82
N LEU A 14 16.97 -33.41 -36.80
CA LEU A 14 17.20 -32.13 -37.49
C LEU A 14 17.54 -32.34 -38.99
N PRO A 15 17.24 -31.39 -39.88
CA PRO A 15 17.95 -31.20 -41.13
C PRO A 15 19.02 -30.08 -41.04
N ILE A 16 20.20 -30.32 -41.63
CA ILE A 16 21.26 -29.32 -41.84
C ILE A 16 21.09 -28.70 -43.24
N SER A 17 21.53 -27.46 -43.43
CA SER A 17 21.72 -26.86 -44.77
C SER A 17 22.94 -25.94 -44.76
N ILE A 18 23.67 -25.90 -45.88
CA ILE A 18 25.02 -25.29 -45.98
C ILE A 18 24.99 -24.05 -46.89
N PHE A 19 25.87 -23.10 -46.57
CA PHE A 19 25.99 -21.76 -47.15
C PHE A 19 26.32 -21.70 -48.66
N ALA A 20 25.89 -20.61 -49.28
CA ALA A 20 26.70 -19.87 -50.26
C ALA A 20 26.60 -18.36 -49.95
N GLN A 21 27.73 -17.65 -49.88
CA GLN A 21 27.76 -16.22 -49.52
C GLN A 21 27.55 -15.32 -50.75
N PHE A 22 26.94 -14.16 -50.53
CA PHE A 22 27.44 -12.89 -51.07
C PHE A 22 27.43 -11.85 -49.94
N TYR A 23 28.46 -11.01 -49.86
CA TYR A 23 28.79 -10.18 -48.70
C TYR A 23 28.63 -8.67 -49.00
N CYS A 24 28.40 -7.90 -47.92
CA CYS A 24 28.76 -6.49 -47.66
C CYS A 24 27.58 -5.65 -47.15
N GLY A 25 27.60 -5.25 -45.86
CA GLY A 25 26.54 -4.36 -45.33
C GLY A 25 26.49 -4.06 -43.83
N ASN A 26 27.60 -4.24 -43.07
CA ASN A 26 27.68 -4.08 -41.60
C ASN A 26 26.84 -5.08 -40.76
N GLU A 27 27.19 -5.19 -39.48
CA GLU A 27 26.69 -6.22 -38.57
C GLU A 27 25.50 -5.69 -37.75
N ASP A 28 24.34 -6.35 -37.86
CA ASP A 28 23.33 -6.27 -36.81
C ASP A 28 23.90 -6.92 -35.53
N PRO A 29 23.73 -6.30 -34.34
CA PRO A 29 24.07 -6.98 -33.10
C PRO A 29 23.19 -8.23 -32.96
N ALA A 30 23.83 -9.38 -32.74
CA ALA A 30 23.12 -10.65 -32.59
C ALA A 30 21.99 -10.54 -31.55
N PRO A 31 20.82 -11.18 -31.79
CA PRO A 31 19.72 -11.15 -30.83
C PRO A 31 20.25 -11.60 -29.46
N PRO A 32 19.90 -10.89 -28.37
CA PRO A 32 20.58 -11.05 -27.10
C PRO A 32 20.53 -12.51 -26.67
N ILE A 33 21.72 -13.13 -26.64
CA ILE A 33 21.89 -14.45 -26.03
C ILE A 33 21.37 -14.30 -24.61
N ILE A 34 20.38 -15.12 -24.25
CA ILE A 34 19.95 -15.25 -22.85
C ILE A 34 21.14 -15.88 -22.15
N ASN A 35 22.00 -15.01 -21.63
CA ASN A 35 23.18 -15.38 -20.87
C ASN A 35 22.65 -15.91 -19.55
N ILE A 36 22.44 -17.23 -19.49
CA ILE A 36 21.98 -17.92 -18.29
C ILE A 36 22.97 -17.53 -17.20
N GLY A 37 22.48 -16.82 -16.18
CA GLY A 37 23.33 -16.28 -15.14
C GLY A 37 24.17 -17.40 -14.49
N PRO A 38 25.40 -17.10 -14.04
CA PRO A 38 26.22 -18.06 -13.33
C PRO A 38 25.41 -18.73 -12.21
N THR A 39 25.31 -20.05 -12.25
CA THR A 39 24.38 -20.78 -11.38
C THR A 39 24.81 -20.67 -9.92
N CYS A 40 23.90 -20.19 -9.06
CA CYS A 40 24.12 -19.98 -7.62
C CYS A 40 24.63 -21.21 -6.84
N TYR A 41 24.53 -22.40 -7.42
CA TYR A 41 24.94 -23.67 -6.81
C TYR A 41 26.28 -24.21 -7.35
N PHE A 42 27.10 -23.36 -7.98
CA PHE A 42 28.46 -23.70 -8.42
C PHE A 42 29.48 -23.41 -7.31
N SER A 43 30.15 -24.45 -6.79
CA SER A 43 30.95 -24.33 -5.57
C SER A 43 32.09 -23.29 -5.62
N PRO A 44 32.83 -23.06 -6.72
CA PRO A 44 33.87 -22.02 -6.76
C PRO A 44 33.41 -20.59 -6.48
N TYR A 45 32.11 -20.27 -6.53
CA TYR A 45 31.62 -18.95 -6.09
C TYR A 45 31.53 -18.80 -4.57
N TYR A 46 31.78 -19.88 -3.80
CA TYR A 46 31.72 -19.90 -2.34
C TYR A 46 33.08 -19.71 -1.66
N THR A 47 34.14 -19.42 -2.43
CA THR A 47 35.44 -18.97 -1.89
C THR A 47 35.25 -17.86 -0.85
N PRO A 48 35.86 -17.95 0.35
CA PRO A 48 35.80 -16.88 1.34
C PRO A 48 36.42 -15.58 0.82
N ASP A 49 35.63 -14.51 0.80
CA ASP A 49 36.05 -13.15 0.44
C ASP A 49 36.02 -12.19 1.63
N GLY A 50 36.42 -10.94 1.41
CA GLY A 50 36.41 -9.88 2.44
C GLY A 50 35.02 -9.51 2.99
N PHE A 51 33.94 -10.03 2.40
CA PHE A 51 32.55 -9.86 2.84
C PHE A 51 31.94 -11.16 3.39
N THR A 52 32.71 -12.25 3.46
CA THR A 52 32.25 -13.54 3.97
C THR A 52 32.31 -13.54 5.49
N GLN A 53 31.13 -13.55 6.13
CA GLN A 53 31.02 -13.67 7.59
C GLN A 53 31.29 -15.10 8.05
N THR A 54 31.81 -15.23 9.26
CA THR A 54 32.25 -16.51 9.84
C THR A 54 31.08 -17.44 10.12
N LYS A 55 31.12 -18.65 9.58
CA LYS A 55 30.17 -19.73 9.90
C LYS A 55 30.59 -20.44 11.19
N ASN A 56 29.69 -20.47 12.16
CA ASN A 56 29.82 -21.28 13.37
C ASN A 56 29.17 -22.64 13.12
N ILE A 57 29.92 -23.73 13.28
CA ILE A 57 29.52 -25.10 12.98
C ILE A 57 29.38 -25.87 14.30
N ARG A 58 28.20 -26.41 14.57
CA ARG A 58 27.90 -27.10 15.82
C ARG A 58 28.56 -28.49 15.85
N ILE A 59 29.31 -28.79 16.91
CA ILE A 59 29.87 -30.12 17.18
C ILE A 59 29.49 -30.59 18.59
N THR A 60 29.27 -31.90 18.75
CA THR A 60 28.92 -32.52 20.04
C THR A 60 29.98 -33.55 20.37
N LEU A 61 30.58 -33.48 21.56
CA LEU A 61 31.65 -34.42 21.96
C LEU A 61 31.06 -35.61 22.72
N HIS A 62 31.48 -36.82 22.34
CA HIS A 62 31.09 -38.08 22.97
C HIS A 62 32.35 -38.77 23.51
N ILE A 63 32.56 -38.70 24.83
CA ILE A 63 33.68 -39.31 25.52
C ILE A 63 33.35 -40.77 25.81
N VAL A 64 34.06 -41.70 25.18
CA VAL A 64 33.87 -43.13 25.40
C VAL A 64 34.95 -43.64 26.37
N GLN A 65 34.57 -43.88 27.62
CA GLN A 65 35.40 -44.46 28.67
C GLN A 65 35.35 -46.00 28.62
N ASP A 66 36.25 -46.67 29.35
CA ASP A 66 36.11 -48.10 29.65
C ASP A 66 34.95 -48.37 30.63
N ASP A 67 34.59 -49.64 30.85
CA ASP A 67 33.44 -50.00 31.72
C ASP A 67 33.66 -49.61 33.20
N ASN A 68 34.89 -49.29 33.60
CA ASN A 68 35.22 -48.78 34.94
C ASN A 68 35.08 -47.25 35.05
N GLY A 69 34.97 -46.55 33.92
CA GLY A 69 35.02 -45.08 33.85
C GLY A 69 36.38 -44.45 34.15
N LEU A 70 37.46 -45.25 34.23
CA LEU A 70 38.77 -44.79 34.70
C LEU A 70 39.71 -44.37 33.57
N ASN A 71 39.43 -44.81 32.34
CA ASN A 71 40.21 -44.50 31.16
C ASN A 71 39.43 -43.56 30.23
N ASN A 72 40.14 -42.64 29.55
CA ASN A 72 39.60 -41.47 28.84
C ASN A 72 39.18 -40.32 29.79
N PHE A 73 38.82 -39.16 29.22
CA PHE A 73 38.51 -37.93 29.95
C PHE A 73 37.40 -38.13 30.99
N GLN A 74 37.48 -37.35 32.07
CA GLN A 74 36.49 -37.27 33.13
C GLN A 74 35.65 -36.00 33.00
N ASP A 75 34.46 -35.98 33.62
CA ASP A 75 33.61 -34.79 33.65
C ASP A 75 34.10 -33.79 34.72
N THR A 76 35.26 -33.17 34.44
CA THR A 76 35.87 -32.14 35.27
C THR A 76 35.95 -30.80 34.51
N PRO A 77 35.82 -29.64 35.19
CA PRO A 77 35.94 -28.35 34.52
C PRO A 77 37.28 -28.15 33.79
N SER A 78 38.37 -28.72 34.32
CA SER A 78 39.70 -28.71 33.72
C SER A 78 39.76 -29.49 32.40
N GLU A 79 39.15 -30.68 32.34
CA GLU A 79 39.16 -31.52 31.14
C GLU A 79 38.16 -31.03 30.09
N ARG A 80 36.98 -30.57 30.49
CA ARG A 80 36.06 -29.85 29.59
C ARG A 80 36.74 -28.62 28.99
N ASN A 81 37.41 -27.79 29.80
CA ASN A 81 38.17 -26.63 29.30
C ASN A 81 39.26 -27.02 28.30
N TRP A 82 40.02 -28.09 28.57
CA TRP A 82 41.05 -28.56 27.63
C TRP A 82 40.44 -29.00 26.29
N LEU A 83 39.31 -29.72 26.32
CA LEU A 83 38.61 -30.14 25.11
C LEU A 83 38.08 -28.95 24.29
N THR A 84 37.43 -27.96 24.92
CA THR A 84 36.83 -26.82 24.22
C THR A 84 37.85 -25.75 23.82
N ASN A 85 38.76 -25.38 24.73
CA ASN A 85 39.57 -24.17 24.61
C ASN A 85 41.01 -24.46 24.16
N ASP A 86 41.60 -25.59 24.55
CA ASP A 86 42.95 -25.95 24.11
C ASP A 86 42.91 -26.76 22.80
N MET A 87 42.12 -27.84 22.73
CA MET A 87 42.01 -28.68 21.53
C MET A 87 41.16 -28.04 20.43
N VAL A 88 39.86 -27.80 20.67
CA VAL A 88 38.97 -27.18 19.66
C VAL A 88 39.37 -25.72 19.41
N GLY A 89 39.81 -24.99 20.43
CA GLY A 89 40.38 -23.64 20.28
C GLY A 89 41.64 -23.60 19.41
N ASN A 90 42.58 -24.55 19.52
CA ASN A 90 43.73 -24.62 18.61
C ASN A 90 43.33 -24.95 17.17
N MET A 91 42.38 -25.86 16.96
CA MET A 91 41.81 -26.13 15.64
C MET A 91 41.22 -24.85 15.02
N ASN A 92 40.37 -24.15 15.77
CA ASN A 92 39.76 -22.90 15.34
C ASN A 92 40.79 -21.80 15.07
N TRP A 93 41.86 -21.71 15.87
CA TRP A 93 42.96 -20.78 15.66
C TRP A 93 43.72 -21.05 14.36
N VAL A 94 44.01 -22.32 14.04
CA VAL A 94 44.61 -22.70 12.74
C VAL A 94 43.67 -22.36 11.58
N LEU A 95 42.36 -22.55 11.75
CA LEU A 95 41.36 -22.21 10.73
C LEU A 95 41.19 -20.69 10.50
N GLN A 96 41.57 -19.84 11.46
CA GLN A 96 41.69 -18.38 11.28
C GLN A 96 43.08 -17.95 10.73
N ASN A 97 44.07 -18.83 10.78
CA ASN A 97 45.48 -18.53 10.51
C ASN A 97 46.13 -19.64 9.65
N LEU A 98 45.43 -20.03 8.58
CA LEU A 98 45.95 -20.95 7.57
C LEU A 98 47.28 -20.40 7.03
N GLN A 99 48.18 -21.32 6.71
CA GLN A 99 49.47 -21.00 6.12
C GLN A 99 49.40 -21.11 4.60
N PRO A 100 50.30 -20.44 3.85
CA PRO A 100 50.46 -20.68 2.43
C PRO A 100 50.77 -22.16 2.15
N MET A 101 50.36 -22.64 0.97
CA MET A 101 50.68 -24.00 0.53
C MET A 101 52.19 -24.11 0.26
N ASN A 102 52.87 -25.09 0.86
CA ASN A 102 54.29 -25.38 0.64
C ASN A 102 54.59 -25.84 -0.78
N LEU A 103 53.60 -26.46 -1.44
CA LEU A 103 53.72 -27.02 -2.77
C LEU A 103 53.20 -26.02 -3.83
N PRO A 104 53.82 -25.95 -5.02
CA PRO A 104 53.41 -25.03 -6.08
C PRO A 104 51.96 -25.26 -6.51
N THR A 105 51.11 -24.26 -6.27
CA THR A 105 49.66 -24.28 -6.53
C THR A 105 49.24 -23.02 -7.31
N THR A 106 48.10 -23.10 -8.01
CA THR A 106 47.40 -21.95 -8.59
C THR A 106 46.43 -21.27 -7.64
N SER A 107 46.17 -21.86 -6.45
CA SER A 107 45.29 -21.32 -5.43
C SER A 107 45.75 -19.94 -4.95
N ALA A 108 44.81 -19.02 -4.76
CA ALA A 108 45.06 -17.85 -3.92
C ALA A 108 45.40 -18.28 -2.47
N TYR A 109 46.19 -17.47 -1.76
CA TYR A 109 46.42 -17.65 -0.33
C TYR A 109 45.28 -16.99 0.47
N ILE A 110 44.51 -17.81 1.17
CA ILE A 110 43.39 -17.40 2.02
C ILE A 110 43.75 -17.76 3.47
N GLN A 111 44.09 -16.75 4.27
CA GLN A 111 44.54 -16.95 5.66
C GLN A 111 43.41 -17.38 6.61
N ASP A 112 42.23 -16.78 6.48
CA ASP A 112 41.09 -17.04 7.34
C ASP A 112 40.04 -17.83 6.56
N SER A 113 39.82 -19.08 6.97
CA SER A 113 38.83 -19.98 6.34
C SER A 113 37.39 -19.51 6.49
N LYS A 114 37.09 -18.58 7.42
CA LYS A 114 35.72 -18.21 7.84
C LYS A 114 34.86 -19.37 8.36
N LEU A 115 35.49 -20.49 8.76
CA LEU A 115 34.83 -21.63 9.42
C LEU A 115 35.33 -21.79 10.85
N GLN A 116 34.43 -21.93 11.82
CA GLN A 116 34.73 -22.14 13.23
C GLN A 116 33.82 -23.22 13.80
N PHE A 117 34.35 -24.13 14.59
CA PHE A 117 33.57 -25.19 15.24
C PHE A 117 33.28 -24.82 16.70
N VAL A 118 32.02 -24.97 17.10
CA VAL A 118 31.52 -24.63 18.43
C VAL A 118 31.06 -25.92 19.11
N VAL A 119 31.64 -26.24 20.27
CA VAL A 119 31.17 -27.35 21.10
C VAL A 119 29.84 -26.95 21.74
N ASP A 120 28.80 -27.71 21.42
CA ASP A 120 27.44 -27.51 21.94
C ASP A 120 27.28 -28.21 23.30
N GLU A 121 27.60 -29.50 23.34
CA GLU A 121 27.58 -30.32 24.55
C GLU A 121 28.68 -31.39 24.57
N ILE A 122 28.93 -31.94 25.77
CA ILE A 122 29.87 -33.04 26.02
C ILE A 122 29.18 -34.12 26.85
N TYR A 123 29.06 -35.32 26.27
CA TYR A 123 28.46 -36.49 26.88
C TYR A 123 29.49 -37.58 27.17
N PHE A 124 29.30 -38.32 28.26
CA PHE A 124 30.22 -39.38 28.72
C PHE A 124 29.51 -40.75 28.72
N TYR A 125 30.20 -41.78 28.27
CA TYR A 125 29.68 -43.15 28.14
C TYR A 125 30.73 -44.16 28.58
N GLN A 126 30.31 -45.22 29.27
CA GLN A 126 31.20 -46.32 29.70
C GLN A 126 30.94 -47.54 28.81
N ASN A 127 31.94 -47.94 28.02
CA ASN A 127 31.87 -49.09 27.12
C ASN A 127 33.28 -49.53 26.66
N SER A 128 33.83 -50.60 27.25
CA SER A 128 35.16 -51.10 26.89
C SER A 128 35.28 -51.56 25.44
N TYR A 129 34.21 -52.02 24.79
CA TYR A 129 34.25 -52.49 23.40
C TYR A 129 34.49 -51.32 22.42
N TYR A 130 33.75 -50.22 22.60
CA TYR A 130 33.96 -49.01 21.81
C TYR A 130 35.25 -48.28 22.23
N TYR A 131 35.59 -48.20 23.52
CA TYR A 131 36.84 -47.57 23.97
C TYR A 131 38.08 -48.22 23.35
N ASN A 132 38.15 -49.55 23.33
CA ASN A 132 39.30 -50.30 22.78
C ASN A 132 39.28 -50.42 21.24
N SER A 133 38.37 -49.74 20.54
CA SER A 133 38.29 -49.83 19.07
C SER A 133 39.46 -49.12 18.38
N ASN A 134 40.41 -49.91 17.87
CA ASN A 134 41.55 -49.44 17.10
C ASN A 134 41.10 -49.07 15.67
N LEU A 135 41.15 -47.78 15.33
CA LEU A 135 40.66 -47.27 14.04
C LEU A 135 41.58 -47.66 12.87
N GLY A 136 42.88 -47.84 13.14
CA GLY A 136 43.88 -48.27 12.15
C GLY A 136 43.79 -49.72 11.67
N VAL A 137 42.78 -50.51 12.09
CA VAL A 137 42.61 -51.91 11.66
C VAL A 137 42.11 -52.03 10.22
N SER A 138 41.05 -51.26 9.87
CA SER A 138 40.60 -51.02 8.49
C SER A 138 39.49 -49.97 8.48
N ASN A 139 39.37 -49.22 7.38
CA ASN A 139 38.31 -48.22 7.20
C ASN A 139 36.90 -48.85 7.31
N SER A 140 36.73 -50.11 6.91
CA SER A 140 35.46 -50.84 7.02
C SER A 140 35.11 -51.17 8.47
N TYR A 141 36.09 -51.60 9.28
CA TYR A 141 35.90 -51.80 10.72
C TYR A 141 35.55 -50.49 11.42
N ALA A 142 36.33 -49.42 11.17
CA ALA A 142 36.09 -48.12 11.75
C ALA A 142 34.72 -47.55 11.36
N ASN A 143 34.32 -47.60 10.09
CA ASN A 143 33.01 -47.12 9.65
C ASN A 143 31.84 -47.89 10.31
N ASN A 144 31.99 -49.20 10.52
CA ASN A 144 30.98 -50.00 11.22
C ASN A 144 30.85 -49.59 12.70
N ILE A 145 31.98 -49.45 13.42
CA ILE A 145 31.98 -49.01 14.83
C ILE A 145 31.40 -47.59 14.99
N GLY A 146 31.79 -46.63 14.15
CA GLY A 146 31.25 -45.27 14.20
C GLY A 146 29.74 -45.22 13.94
N ASN A 147 29.25 -46.00 12.97
CA ASN A 147 27.81 -46.13 12.72
C ASN A 147 27.07 -46.81 13.88
N GLN A 148 27.65 -47.81 14.54
CA GLN A 148 27.08 -48.42 15.76
C GLN A 148 26.95 -47.38 16.89
N MET A 149 28.02 -46.63 17.16
CA MET A 149 28.03 -45.58 18.19
C MET A 149 27.06 -44.43 17.89
N TYR A 150 27.02 -43.93 16.64
CA TYR A 150 26.04 -42.91 16.24
C TYR A 150 24.61 -43.42 16.37
N ASN A 151 24.33 -44.66 15.95
CA ASN A 151 23.01 -45.25 16.13
C ASN A 151 22.63 -45.37 17.61
N GLN A 152 23.53 -45.89 18.46
CA GLN A 152 23.28 -46.13 19.88
C GLN A 152 23.20 -44.85 20.71
N TYR A 153 24.18 -43.96 20.58
CA TYR A 153 24.37 -42.81 21.47
C TYR A 153 23.77 -41.50 20.96
N VAL A 154 23.46 -41.40 19.66
CA VAL A 154 22.80 -40.22 19.05
C VAL A 154 21.37 -40.54 18.62
N THR A 155 21.18 -41.42 17.63
CA THR A 155 19.84 -41.57 17.00
C THR A 155 18.80 -42.16 17.97
N ASN A 156 19.15 -43.22 18.70
CA ASN A 156 18.26 -43.92 19.63
C ASN A 156 18.25 -43.31 21.06
N ASN A 157 19.14 -42.36 21.34
CA ASN A 157 19.23 -41.70 22.65
C ASN A 157 18.23 -40.54 22.72
N SER A 158 17.34 -40.50 23.71
CA SER A 158 16.36 -39.42 23.87
C SER A 158 16.93 -38.15 24.52
N ILE A 159 18.15 -38.19 25.05
CA ILE A 159 18.81 -37.05 25.72
C ILE A 159 19.44 -36.10 24.68
N ILE A 160 19.86 -36.63 23.52
CA ILE A 160 20.46 -35.81 22.45
C ILE A 160 19.37 -35.08 21.68
N LEU A 161 19.40 -33.74 21.69
CA LEU A 161 18.46 -32.91 20.94
C LEU A 161 18.92 -32.75 19.49
N ASP A 162 20.14 -32.25 19.26
CA ASP A 162 20.66 -31.85 17.94
C ASP A 162 21.26 -33.01 17.12
N LYS A 163 20.52 -34.12 17.02
CA LYS A 163 20.92 -35.38 16.33
C LYS A 163 21.33 -35.21 14.87
N THR A 164 20.80 -34.20 14.20
CA THR A 164 21.02 -33.87 12.77
C THR A 164 21.56 -32.45 12.55
N ASN A 165 21.72 -31.69 13.64
CA ASN A 165 22.10 -30.27 13.59
C ASN A 165 23.49 -30.05 14.21
N SER A 166 24.21 -31.14 14.49
CA SER A 166 25.56 -31.16 15.04
C SER A 166 26.35 -32.31 14.41
N ILE A 167 27.67 -32.14 14.25
CA ILE A 167 28.57 -33.25 13.91
C ILE A 167 29.03 -33.92 15.21
N HIS A 168 28.76 -35.21 15.36
CA HIS A 168 28.99 -35.94 16.63
C HIS A 168 30.39 -36.58 16.65
N ILE A 169 31.24 -36.13 17.57
CA ILE A 169 32.67 -36.45 17.65
C ILE A 169 32.92 -37.46 18.77
N PHE A 170 33.18 -38.72 18.43
CA PHE A 170 33.49 -39.77 19.40
C PHE A 170 35.00 -39.81 19.70
N LEU A 171 35.36 -39.62 20.97
CA LEU A 171 36.74 -39.74 21.45
C LEU A 171 36.95 -41.13 22.05
N VAL A 172 37.84 -41.93 21.45
CA VAL A 172 38.08 -43.35 21.77
C VAL A 172 39.55 -43.62 22.13
N GLY A 173 39.83 -44.75 22.78
CA GLY A 173 41.16 -45.11 23.28
C GLY A 173 42.14 -45.62 22.23
N GLY A 174 41.64 -46.23 21.14
CA GLY A 174 42.44 -46.70 20.00
C GLY A 174 43.14 -45.55 19.24
N ASN A 175 43.99 -45.88 18.26
CA ASN A 175 44.73 -44.87 17.48
C ASN A 175 44.16 -44.69 16.06
N GLY A 176 44.39 -43.50 15.49
CA GLY A 176 43.87 -43.06 14.19
C GLY A 176 42.68 -42.09 14.29
N GLY A 177 42.12 -41.73 13.15
CA GLY A 177 40.87 -40.99 13.00
C GLY A 177 40.00 -41.64 11.91
N MET A 178 38.70 -41.32 11.89
CA MET A 178 37.79 -41.74 10.81
C MET A 178 36.52 -40.89 10.81
N ALA A 179 36.21 -40.25 9.68
CA ALA A 179 34.90 -39.65 9.41
C ALA A 179 33.87 -40.64 8.86
N CYS A 180 32.58 -40.32 8.96
CA CYS A 180 31.50 -41.17 8.44
C CYS A 180 31.44 -41.27 6.90
N GLY A 181 32.05 -40.32 6.18
CA GLY A 181 32.12 -40.23 4.73
C GLY A 181 32.52 -38.82 4.29
N ALA A 182 32.66 -38.60 2.97
CA ALA A 182 32.99 -37.30 2.39
C ALA A 182 32.06 -36.94 1.22
N PRO A 183 31.12 -35.98 1.39
CA PRO A 183 30.68 -35.39 2.65
C PRO A 183 29.85 -36.35 3.51
N CYS A 184 29.83 -36.14 4.82
CA CYS A 184 28.92 -36.82 5.75
C CYS A 184 28.91 -36.10 7.11
N TYR A 185 27.74 -35.67 7.59
CA TYR A 185 27.65 -34.77 8.75
C TYR A 185 27.31 -35.48 10.08
N ASN A 186 27.07 -36.79 10.05
CA ASN A 186 26.56 -37.53 11.20
C ASN A 186 27.60 -37.66 12.33
N TRP A 187 28.80 -38.18 12.01
CA TRP A 187 29.80 -38.48 13.02
C TRP A 187 31.26 -38.46 12.50
N THR A 188 32.18 -38.31 13.45
CA THR A 188 33.62 -38.51 13.28
C THR A 188 34.17 -39.19 14.54
N MET A 189 35.21 -40.01 14.40
CA MET A 189 35.94 -40.63 15.51
C MET A 189 37.38 -40.11 15.54
N VAL A 190 37.88 -39.77 16.74
CA VAL A 190 39.27 -39.35 16.95
C VAL A 190 39.88 -40.18 18.09
N GLY A 191 40.97 -40.87 17.78
CA GLY A 191 41.67 -41.77 18.69
C GLY A 191 42.81 -41.12 19.48
N SER A 192 43.20 -41.79 20.57
CA SER A 192 44.39 -41.48 21.39
C SER A 192 44.41 -40.09 22.06
N THR A 193 43.29 -39.34 22.00
CA THR A 193 43.21 -37.94 22.44
C THR A 193 43.52 -37.76 23.93
N TYR A 194 43.09 -38.70 24.78
CA TYR A 194 43.38 -38.66 26.22
C TYR A 194 44.88 -38.89 26.51
N GLN A 195 45.50 -39.84 25.81
CA GLN A 195 46.94 -40.08 25.91
C GLN A 195 47.76 -38.87 25.45
N ARG A 196 47.23 -38.06 24.52
CA ARG A 196 47.82 -36.79 24.09
C ARG A 196 47.64 -35.68 25.15
N TYR A 197 46.46 -35.58 25.76
CA TYR A 197 46.18 -34.70 26.92
C TYR A 197 47.13 -34.95 28.10
N LEU A 198 47.34 -36.22 28.50
CA LEU A 198 48.26 -36.58 29.58
C LEU A 198 49.72 -36.17 29.32
N ASN A 199 50.10 -35.93 28.05
CA ASN A 199 51.40 -35.42 27.64
C ASN A 199 51.42 -33.89 27.38
N GLY A 200 50.33 -33.17 27.70
CA GLY A 200 50.19 -31.73 27.44
C GLY A 200 50.03 -31.35 25.96
N ASN A 201 49.79 -32.32 25.07
CA ASN A 201 49.75 -32.12 23.63
C ASN A 201 48.30 -31.97 23.14
N PHE A 202 47.87 -30.73 22.89
CA PHE A 202 46.58 -30.41 22.28
C PHE A 202 46.64 -30.25 20.75
N TRP A 203 47.80 -29.94 20.18
CA TRP A 203 47.95 -29.59 18.76
C TRP A 203 47.86 -30.80 17.82
N ASP A 204 48.35 -31.97 18.23
CA ASP A 204 48.25 -33.23 17.48
C ASP A 204 46.79 -33.75 17.39
N PRO A 205 46.01 -33.87 18.49
CA PRO A 205 44.60 -34.21 18.38
C PRO A 205 43.77 -33.13 17.68
N ALA A 206 44.07 -31.84 17.86
CA ALA A 206 43.43 -30.76 17.08
C ALA A 206 43.75 -30.84 15.58
N GLY A 207 44.96 -31.31 15.23
CA GLY A 207 45.38 -31.56 13.84
C GLY A 207 44.68 -32.75 13.20
N LEU A 208 44.40 -33.80 13.98
CA LEU A 208 43.62 -34.94 13.52
C LEU A 208 42.12 -34.61 13.43
N LEU A 209 41.55 -33.93 14.43
CA LEU A 209 40.13 -33.57 14.44
C LEU A 209 39.75 -32.68 13.24
N ARG A 210 40.58 -31.70 12.88
CA ARG A 210 40.30 -30.84 11.71
C ARG A 210 40.38 -31.58 10.36
N HIS A 211 41.22 -32.61 10.27
CA HIS A 211 41.32 -33.48 9.09
C HIS A 211 40.02 -34.30 8.89
N GLU A 212 39.54 -34.97 9.95
CA GLU A 212 38.28 -35.72 9.89
C GLU A 212 37.06 -34.81 9.67
N LEU A 213 37.05 -33.62 10.27
CA LEU A 213 36.03 -32.60 9.98
C LEU A 213 36.11 -32.08 8.53
N GLY A 214 37.30 -32.04 7.93
CA GLY A 214 37.48 -31.81 6.50
C GLY A 214 36.76 -32.85 5.65
N HIS A 215 36.85 -34.13 6.03
CA HIS A 215 36.05 -35.20 5.40
C HIS A 215 34.55 -35.00 5.63
N ASN A 216 34.10 -34.72 6.86
CA ASN A 216 32.67 -34.45 7.12
C ASN A 216 32.13 -33.34 6.19
N LEU A 217 32.94 -32.30 5.95
CA LEU A 217 32.65 -31.15 5.09
C LEU A 217 33.00 -31.36 3.60
N GLY A 218 33.19 -32.60 3.17
CA GLY A 218 33.24 -32.98 1.75
C GLY A 218 34.60 -33.06 1.10
N LEU A 219 35.69 -32.80 1.84
CA LEU A 219 37.04 -32.93 1.31
C LEU A 219 37.52 -34.38 1.31
N THR A 220 38.42 -34.70 0.39
CA THR A 220 39.12 -35.98 0.31
C THR A 220 40.63 -35.77 0.32
N HIS A 221 41.40 -36.84 0.51
CA HIS A 221 42.85 -36.80 0.60
C HIS A 221 43.52 -36.19 -0.65
N SER A 222 44.27 -35.09 -0.48
CA SER A 222 44.83 -34.29 -1.57
C SER A 222 45.98 -34.96 -2.35
N TRP A 223 46.52 -36.08 -1.87
CA TRP A 223 47.44 -36.92 -2.65
C TRP A 223 46.75 -37.82 -3.70
N GLY A 224 45.42 -37.86 -3.71
CA GLY A 224 44.61 -38.70 -4.58
C GLY A 224 43.96 -37.94 -5.74
N ILE A 225 42.78 -38.41 -6.16
CA ILE A 225 41.83 -37.61 -6.94
C ILE A 225 40.88 -37.01 -5.92
N ASP A 226 41.00 -35.71 -5.63
CA ASP A 226 40.19 -35.02 -4.63
C ASP A 226 39.12 -34.08 -5.22
N ASN A 227 39.02 -34.06 -6.55
CA ASN A 227 38.17 -33.19 -7.37
C ASN A 227 38.55 -31.69 -7.36
N CYS A 228 39.70 -31.33 -6.80
CA CYS A 228 40.25 -29.98 -6.90
C CYS A 228 41.34 -29.89 -7.98
N GLY A 229 41.35 -28.77 -8.70
CA GLY A 229 42.33 -28.50 -9.77
C GLY A 229 43.55 -27.70 -9.32
N ASP A 230 43.52 -27.19 -8.09
CA ASP A 230 44.56 -26.37 -7.46
C ASP A 230 45.38 -27.13 -6.40
N THR A 231 44.97 -28.34 -6.02
CA THR A 231 45.69 -29.25 -5.11
C THR A 231 46.80 -30.00 -5.88
N PRO A 232 48.09 -29.80 -5.55
CA PRO A 232 49.16 -30.40 -6.35
C PRO A 232 49.38 -31.88 -6.01
N SER A 233 49.28 -32.79 -6.99
CA SER A 233 49.56 -34.22 -6.79
C SER A 233 50.96 -34.47 -6.21
N HIS A 234 51.02 -35.14 -5.05
CA HIS A 234 52.26 -35.30 -4.25
C HIS A 234 52.36 -36.65 -3.51
N PRO A 235 53.56 -37.11 -3.12
CA PRO A 235 53.78 -38.44 -2.51
C PRO A 235 53.32 -38.65 -1.04
N ASN A 236 52.54 -37.73 -0.45
CA ASN A 236 52.00 -37.82 0.92
C ASN A 236 53.07 -38.06 2.02
N CYS A 237 54.07 -37.18 2.06
CA CYS A 237 55.17 -37.27 3.03
C CYS A 237 54.78 -36.66 4.38
N TRP A 238 55.21 -37.30 5.47
CA TRP A 238 54.91 -36.81 6.82
C TRP A 238 55.64 -35.49 7.14
N ASN A 239 56.90 -35.40 6.70
CA ASN A 239 57.79 -34.27 6.96
C ASN A 239 58.92 -34.24 5.91
N TYR A 240 59.83 -33.27 6.00
CA TYR A 240 61.00 -33.14 5.13
C TYR A 240 61.88 -34.40 5.20
N ASN A 241 62.06 -35.08 4.06
CA ASN A 241 62.69 -36.40 3.93
C ASN A 241 62.07 -37.51 4.80
N GLU A 242 60.79 -37.41 5.19
CA GLU A 242 60.10 -38.45 5.98
C GLU A 242 58.88 -39.03 5.22
N PRO A 243 58.84 -40.35 4.95
CA PRO A 243 59.82 -41.37 5.36
C PRO A 243 61.11 -41.33 4.54
N ALA A 244 62.26 -41.56 5.20
CA ALA A 244 63.59 -41.52 4.59
C ALA A 244 63.83 -42.55 3.46
N SER A 245 62.92 -43.50 3.28
CA SER A 245 62.88 -44.44 2.15
C SER A 245 62.33 -43.84 0.85
N ASN A 246 61.73 -42.63 0.89
CA ASN A 246 61.11 -41.99 -0.27
C ASN A 246 61.88 -40.72 -0.70
N PRO A 247 62.69 -40.78 -1.78
CA PRO A 247 63.49 -39.63 -2.23
C PRO A 247 62.66 -38.46 -2.76
N ASN A 248 61.35 -38.65 -2.97
CA ASN A 248 60.44 -37.59 -3.44
C ASN A 248 59.90 -36.71 -2.29
N CYS A 249 60.31 -36.95 -1.03
CA CYS A 249 59.89 -36.16 0.15
C CYS A 249 60.72 -34.88 0.40
N SER A 250 61.25 -34.27 -0.66
CA SER A 250 62.09 -33.06 -0.58
C SER A 250 61.33 -31.78 -0.24
N ILE A 251 60.01 -31.73 -0.47
CA ILE A 251 59.10 -30.71 0.05
C ILE A 251 57.82 -31.43 0.54
N PRO A 252 57.53 -31.47 1.86
CA PRO A 252 56.28 -32.03 2.35
C PRO A 252 55.11 -31.07 2.08
N SER A 253 53.96 -31.63 1.72
CA SER A 253 52.70 -30.88 1.74
C SER A 253 52.38 -30.43 3.16
N ASN A 254 51.66 -29.32 3.29
CA ASN A 254 51.04 -28.86 4.53
C ASN A 254 49.51 -28.77 4.43
N ASN A 255 48.89 -29.33 3.39
CA ASN A 255 47.44 -29.38 3.25
C ASN A 255 46.80 -30.06 4.47
N MET A 256 45.63 -29.56 4.91
CA MET A 256 44.85 -30.14 5.99
C MET A 256 44.48 -31.60 5.72
N MET A 257 44.26 -31.96 4.45
CA MET A 257 43.78 -33.27 4.01
C MET A 257 44.89 -34.30 3.74
N ASP A 258 46.12 -34.04 4.18
CA ASP A 258 47.26 -34.94 4.01
C ASP A 258 47.77 -35.53 5.32
N TYR A 259 48.49 -36.65 5.23
CA TYR A 259 49.17 -37.27 6.38
C TYR A 259 50.55 -36.62 6.61
N ASN A 260 50.55 -35.30 6.82
CA ASN A 260 51.74 -34.50 7.17
C ASN A 260 51.67 -33.95 8.62
N ALA A 261 52.80 -33.44 9.12
CA ALA A 261 52.92 -32.91 10.48
C ALA A 261 52.24 -31.54 10.71
N GLY A 262 52.00 -30.74 9.67
CA GLY A 262 51.45 -29.37 9.77
C GLY A 262 49.92 -29.28 9.68
N LYS A 263 49.33 -29.89 8.65
CA LYS A 263 47.88 -29.85 8.33
C LYS A 263 47.27 -28.45 8.49
N ASN A 264 47.88 -27.43 7.89
CA ASN A 264 47.59 -26.02 8.18
C ASN A 264 47.38 -25.13 6.95
N ALA A 265 47.31 -25.71 5.75
CA ALA A 265 46.87 -25.02 4.53
C ALA A 265 45.62 -25.69 3.95
N LEU A 266 44.81 -24.90 3.23
CA LEU A 266 43.72 -25.36 2.37
C LEU A 266 43.79 -24.57 1.07
N THR A 267 43.32 -25.15 -0.04
CA THR A 267 43.20 -24.43 -1.31
C THR A 267 41.85 -23.71 -1.45
N GLU A 268 41.76 -22.82 -2.42
CA GLU A 268 40.54 -22.11 -2.79
C GLU A 268 39.41 -23.09 -3.15
N CYS A 269 39.68 -24.11 -3.96
CA CYS A 269 38.70 -25.16 -4.28
C CYS A 269 38.22 -25.91 -3.03
N GLN A 270 39.12 -26.25 -2.11
CA GLN A 270 38.74 -26.93 -0.86
C GLN A 270 37.85 -26.04 0.02
N LEU A 271 38.25 -24.78 0.26
CA LEU A 271 37.47 -23.83 1.05
C LEU A 271 36.10 -23.53 0.43
N SER A 272 36.04 -23.34 -0.89
CA SER A 272 34.79 -23.09 -1.62
C SER A 272 33.84 -24.29 -1.56
N THR A 273 34.36 -25.52 -1.62
CA THR A 273 33.59 -26.76 -1.44
C THR A 273 32.97 -26.86 -0.05
N MET A 274 33.76 -26.61 1.01
CA MET A 274 33.26 -26.59 2.39
C MET A 274 32.19 -25.51 2.59
N HIS A 275 32.42 -24.30 2.06
CA HIS A 275 31.48 -23.19 2.18
C HIS A 275 30.18 -23.42 1.41
N TYR A 276 30.22 -23.98 0.20
CA TYR A 276 29.05 -24.37 -0.57
C TYR A 276 28.19 -25.39 0.18
N LEU A 277 28.83 -26.46 0.67
CA LEU A 277 28.16 -27.54 1.39
C LEU A 277 27.52 -27.10 2.71
N LEU A 278 28.11 -26.10 3.38
CA LEU A 278 27.58 -25.47 4.60
C LEU A 278 26.56 -24.34 4.34
N THR A 279 26.34 -23.92 3.09
CA THR A 279 25.37 -22.84 2.77
C THR A 279 24.12 -23.41 2.13
N ASP A 280 24.27 -24.05 0.97
CA ASP A 280 23.15 -24.54 0.15
C ASP A 280 23.08 -26.07 0.10
N GLY A 281 24.22 -26.75 0.28
CA GLY A 281 24.31 -28.20 0.35
C GLY A 281 23.76 -28.82 1.64
N ASN A 282 24.08 -30.10 1.84
CA ASN A 282 23.53 -30.93 2.93
C ASN A 282 24.09 -30.59 4.33
N GLY A 283 25.14 -29.78 4.42
CA GLY A 283 25.78 -29.39 5.70
C GLY A 283 25.16 -28.19 6.39
N LYS A 284 24.24 -27.47 5.75
CA LYS A 284 23.63 -26.25 6.32
C LYS A 284 22.93 -26.45 7.67
N ASN A 285 22.43 -27.66 7.96
CA ASN A 285 21.80 -27.98 9.24
C ASN A 285 22.76 -27.96 10.42
N VAL A 286 24.07 -28.16 10.20
CA VAL A 286 25.08 -28.08 11.27
C VAL A 286 25.67 -26.69 11.45
N VAL A 287 25.21 -25.69 10.69
CA VAL A 287 25.57 -24.27 10.90
C VAL A 287 24.61 -23.67 11.93
N ILE A 288 25.18 -22.97 12.91
CA ILE A 288 24.42 -22.22 13.90
C ILE A 288 23.87 -20.96 13.21
N ASN A 289 22.64 -21.06 12.70
CA ASN A 289 21.89 -19.95 12.14
C ASN A 289 21.59 -18.91 13.24
N ASN A 290 22.39 -17.85 13.30
CA ASN A 290 22.14 -16.77 14.24
C ASN A 290 21.03 -15.86 13.71
N CYS A 291 19.84 -16.00 14.30
CA CYS A 291 18.67 -15.21 13.96
C CYS A 291 18.62 -13.85 14.66
N GLU A 292 19.57 -13.56 15.55
CA GLU A 292 19.76 -12.26 16.20
C GLU A 292 20.88 -11.46 15.52
N THR A 293 20.75 -10.13 15.50
CA THR A 293 21.77 -9.23 14.95
C THR A 293 22.98 -9.14 15.88
N THR A 294 24.17 -9.48 15.36
CA THR A 294 25.46 -9.29 16.05
C THR A 294 26.34 -8.27 15.32
N ASN A 295 26.78 -8.57 14.10
CA ASN A 295 27.78 -7.78 13.37
C ASN A 295 27.25 -7.34 12.00
N ASN A 296 27.24 -6.02 11.78
CA ASN A 296 26.88 -5.42 10.49
C ASN A 296 27.96 -5.73 9.43
N LEU A 297 27.52 -6.05 8.21
CA LEU A 297 28.38 -6.18 7.04
C LEU A 297 28.39 -4.83 6.30
N ILE A 298 29.58 -4.29 6.01
CA ILE A 298 29.73 -2.97 5.39
C ILE A 298 30.49 -3.12 4.06
N ILE A 299 29.92 -2.58 2.98
CA ILE A 299 30.52 -2.51 1.65
C ILE A 299 30.86 -1.04 1.38
N ASN A 300 32.14 -0.71 1.51
CA ASN A 300 32.67 0.67 1.52
C ASN A 300 33.87 0.88 0.58
N ASN A 301 34.11 -0.03 -0.37
CA ASN A 301 35.29 -0.02 -1.24
C ASN A 301 35.16 0.82 -2.51
N GLY A 302 34.07 1.57 -2.69
CA GLY A 302 33.82 2.43 -3.86
C GLY A 302 33.78 1.69 -5.18
N SER A 303 33.58 0.37 -5.13
CA SER A 303 33.69 -0.55 -6.27
C SER A 303 32.37 -1.29 -6.52
N ILE A 304 32.29 -2.00 -7.65
CA ILE A 304 31.18 -2.93 -7.92
C ILE A 304 31.54 -4.29 -7.32
N ASN A 305 30.69 -4.79 -6.44
CA ASN A 305 30.82 -6.08 -5.76
C ASN A 305 29.65 -6.95 -6.22
N THR A 306 29.91 -8.17 -6.72
CA THR A 306 28.85 -9.07 -7.20
C THR A 306 28.89 -10.38 -6.44
N TRP A 307 27.74 -10.82 -5.92
CA TRP A 307 27.58 -12.10 -5.25
C TRP A 307 26.90 -13.09 -6.20
N TYR A 308 27.68 -14.07 -6.64
CA TYR A 308 27.28 -15.24 -7.44
C TYR A 308 27.00 -16.48 -6.55
N ASN A 309 26.82 -16.25 -5.26
CA ASN A 309 26.65 -17.26 -4.23
C ASN A 309 25.64 -16.82 -3.18
N SER A 310 24.97 -17.79 -2.57
CA SER A 310 24.04 -17.55 -1.47
C SER A 310 24.78 -17.12 -0.20
N ARG A 311 24.23 -16.21 0.61
CA ARG A 311 24.89 -15.68 1.82
C ARG A 311 23.93 -15.49 2.99
N TYR A 312 24.36 -15.95 4.18
CA TYR A 312 23.75 -15.59 5.46
C TYR A 312 24.41 -14.32 6.00
N ILE A 313 23.60 -13.33 6.37
CA ILE A 313 24.05 -12.08 7.02
C ILE A 313 23.79 -12.21 8.54
N GLN A 314 24.64 -11.60 9.36
CA GLN A 314 24.59 -11.67 10.83
C GLN A 314 24.21 -10.32 11.48
N GLY A 315 23.69 -9.37 10.71
CA GLY A 315 23.41 -8.00 11.14
C GLY A 315 22.85 -7.16 9.99
N ASN A 316 23.00 -5.84 10.05
CA ASN A 316 22.63 -4.95 8.94
C ASN A 316 23.64 -5.04 7.80
N LEU A 317 23.19 -4.88 6.56
CA LEU A 317 24.03 -4.81 5.37
C LEU A 317 24.06 -3.37 4.87
N ILE A 318 25.21 -2.70 5.00
CA ILE A 318 25.36 -1.26 4.75
C ILE A 318 26.23 -1.06 3.49
N ILE A 319 25.67 -0.43 2.46
CA ILE A 319 26.37 -0.13 1.21
C ILE A 319 26.63 1.38 1.18
N ASN A 320 27.90 1.79 1.23
CA ASN A 320 28.29 3.19 1.31
C ASN A 320 29.55 3.52 0.49
N ASN A 321 30.06 4.76 0.60
CA ASN A 321 31.24 5.24 -0.12
C ASN A 321 31.16 5.11 -1.65
N ASN A 322 29.96 5.29 -2.22
CA ASN A 322 29.65 5.10 -3.65
C ASN A 322 29.84 3.65 -4.15
N SER A 323 29.89 2.66 -3.26
CA SER A 323 29.98 1.25 -3.64
C SER A 323 28.69 0.77 -4.29
N THR A 324 28.80 -0.22 -5.17
CA THR A 324 27.66 -0.99 -5.69
C THR A 324 27.74 -2.42 -5.18
N LEU A 325 26.60 -2.97 -4.73
CA LEU A 325 26.38 -4.40 -4.56
C LEU A 325 25.44 -4.92 -5.65
N VAL A 326 25.73 -6.10 -6.19
CA VAL A 326 24.88 -6.86 -7.11
C VAL A 326 24.63 -8.24 -6.52
N ILE A 327 23.37 -8.56 -6.22
CA ILE A 327 22.92 -9.86 -5.69
C ILE A 327 22.28 -10.65 -6.82
N THR A 328 22.83 -11.83 -7.13
CA THR A 328 22.27 -12.75 -8.15
C THR A 328 21.66 -14.03 -7.56
N CYS A 329 21.81 -14.23 -6.24
CA CYS A 329 21.48 -15.46 -5.51
C CYS A 329 20.69 -15.17 -4.22
N GLU A 330 20.54 -16.16 -3.33
CA GLU A 330 19.78 -16.00 -2.08
C GLU A 330 20.59 -15.27 -0.98
N VAL A 331 20.04 -14.20 -0.42
CA VAL A 331 20.61 -13.49 0.74
C VAL A 331 19.64 -13.55 1.92
N TYR A 332 20.14 -14.06 3.04
CA TYR A 332 19.34 -14.32 4.24
C TYR A 332 19.60 -13.26 5.30
N MET A 333 18.56 -12.49 5.62
CA MET A 333 18.58 -11.38 6.57
C MET A 333 17.99 -11.82 7.92
N PRO A 334 18.71 -11.69 9.05
CA PRO A 334 18.24 -12.13 10.36
C PRO A 334 17.14 -11.21 10.91
N ASN A 335 16.48 -11.61 12.00
CA ASN A 335 15.37 -10.86 12.58
C ASN A 335 15.85 -9.47 13.03
N ASN A 336 15.02 -8.44 12.85
CA ASN A 336 15.36 -7.02 13.12
C ASN A 336 16.49 -6.40 12.28
N SER A 337 17.11 -7.11 11.34
CA SER A 337 18.13 -6.53 10.45
C SER A 337 17.54 -5.68 9.31
N GLN A 338 18.36 -4.81 8.72
CA GLN A 338 18.03 -4.00 7.54
C GLN A 338 19.17 -3.94 6.53
N ILE A 339 18.82 -3.71 5.26
CA ILE A 339 19.76 -3.27 4.23
C ILE A 339 19.72 -1.74 4.17
N ILE A 340 20.88 -1.08 4.19
CA ILE A 340 21.00 0.38 4.12
C ILE A 340 21.81 0.76 2.90
N ILE A 341 21.21 1.56 2.02
CA ILE A 341 21.88 2.13 0.83
C ILE A 341 22.12 3.61 1.10
N GLU A 342 23.38 3.97 1.32
CA GLU A 342 23.80 5.36 1.51
C GLU A 342 23.81 6.16 0.21
N LYS A 343 23.82 7.48 0.35
CA LYS A 343 23.80 8.44 -0.77
C LYS A 343 24.97 8.17 -1.73
N GLY A 344 24.69 8.17 -3.04
CA GLY A 344 25.65 7.84 -4.09
C GLY A 344 25.96 6.35 -4.25
N SER A 345 25.45 5.49 -3.37
CA SER A 345 25.72 4.05 -3.35
C SER A 345 24.51 3.26 -3.92
N LYS A 346 24.73 2.01 -4.32
CA LYS A 346 23.74 1.26 -5.12
C LYS A 346 23.59 -0.21 -4.70
N LEU A 347 22.35 -0.68 -4.67
CA LEU A 347 22.01 -2.11 -4.70
C LEU A 347 21.36 -2.47 -6.04
N ILE A 348 21.76 -3.60 -6.61
CA ILE A 348 21.07 -4.30 -7.69
C ILE A 348 20.72 -5.70 -7.19
N VAL A 349 19.47 -6.12 -7.36
CA VAL A 349 19.04 -7.52 -7.21
C VAL A 349 18.62 -8.00 -8.60
N ASP A 350 19.35 -8.97 -9.13
CA ASP A 350 19.31 -9.37 -10.55
C ASP A 350 19.03 -10.89 -10.62
N GLY A 351 17.74 -11.25 -10.62
CA GLY A 351 17.29 -12.64 -10.44
C GLY A 351 17.46 -13.22 -9.01
N GLY A 352 18.24 -12.57 -8.15
CA GLY A 352 18.46 -13.00 -6.76
C GLY A 352 17.25 -12.84 -5.84
N THR A 353 17.33 -13.43 -4.64
CA THR A 353 16.26 -13.38 -3.62
C THR A 353 16.79 -12.81 -2.31
N ILE A 354 16.05 -11.93 -1.64
CA ILE A 354 16.36 -11.45 -0.29
C ILE A 354 15.20 -11.81 0.64
N THR A 355 15.46 -12.61 1.67
CA THR A 355 14.44 -13.20 2.55
C THR A 355 14.95 -13.40 3.98
N ASN A 356 14.07 -13.80 4.89
CA ASN A 356 14.37 -14.26 6.24
C ASN A 356 14.14 -15.78 6.32
N LYS A 357 15.13 -16.54 6.83
CA LYS A 357 15.01 -17.99 7.11
C LYS A 357 15.07 -18.28 8.62
N CYS A 358 14.48 -17.38 9.41
CA CYS A 358 14.47 -17.36 10.88
C CYS A 358 13.04 -17.23 11.44
N ASP A 359 12.06 -17.68 10.65
CA ASP A 359 10.61 -17.67 10.89
C ASP A 359 10.01 -16.34 11.37
N GLY A 360 10.70 -15.24 11.10
CA GLY A 360 10.33 -13.87 11.47
C GLY A 360 10.22 -12.94 10.26
N MET A 361 10.41 -11.65 10.52
CA MET A 361 10.59 -10.63 9.49
C MET A 361 11.87 -9.85 9.74
N TRP A 362 12.54 -9.46 8.65
CA TRP A 362 13.59 -8.43 8.69
C TRP A 362 12.96 -7.05 8.42
N ARG A 363 13.64 -5.95 8.79
CA ARG A 363 13.07 -4.59 8.67
C ARG A 363 12.91 -4.13 7.23
N GLY A 364 13.69 -4.69 6.30
CA GLY A 364 13.63 -4.38 4.87
C GLY A 364 14.76 -3.46 4.40
N ILE A 365 14.50 -2.64 3.38
CA ILE A 365 15.54 -1.90 2.63
C ILE A 365 15.34 -0.39 2.74
N GLU A 366 16.37 0.29 3.25
CA GLU A 366 16.44 1.73 3.47
C GLU A 366 17.26 2.39 2.35
N VAL A 367 16.65 3.27 1.55
CA VAL A 367 17.29 3.93 0.40
C VAL A 367 17.43 5.44 0.67
N ARG A 368 18.58 5.84 1.21
CA ARG A 368 18.79 7.20 1.76
C ARG A 368 18.94 8.23 0.64
N GLY A 369 18.18 9.31 0.70
CA GLY A 369 18.22 10.43 -0.25
C GLY A 369 18.62 11.76 0.36
N ASN A 370 18.60 12.81 -0.47
CA ASN A 370 18.65 14.21 -0.09
C ASN A 370 17.51 14.94 -0.81
N MET A 371 16.48 15.33 -0.06
CA MET A 371 15.27 15.90 -0.66
C MET A 371 15.50 17.28 -1.31
N ASN A 372 16.60 17.96 -0.96
CA ASN A 372 16.97 19.27 -1.48
C ASN A 372 17.91 19.19 -2.70
N ALA A 373 18.10 17.99 -3.28
CA ALA A 373 18.95 17.77 -4.44
C ALA A 373 18.20 17.02 -5.55
N SER A 374 18.48 17.37 -6.81
CA SER A 374 17.97 16.65 -7.98
C SER A 374 18.49 15.21 -8.03
N GLN A 375 17.64 14.25 -8.42
CA GLN A 375 18.03 12.86 -8.72
C GLN A 375 18.95 12.75 -9.95
N LEU A 376 19.11 13.82 -10.74
CA LEU A 376 20.10 13.90 -11.82
C LEU A 376 21.51 14.27 -11.31
N THR A 377 21.66 14.72 -10.07
CA THR A 377 22.97 15.05 -9.48
C THR A 377 23.62 13.80 -8.89
N ALA A 378 24.73 13.36 -9.50
CA ALA A 378 25.50 12.20 -9.05
C ALA A 378 25.90 12.30 -7.56
N GLY A 379 25.90 11.17 -6.85
CA GLY A 379 26.28 11.10 -5.43
C GLY A 379 25.20 11.53 -4.42
N THR A 380 24.11 12.17 -4.84
CA THR A 380 23.16 12.80 -3.90
C THR A 380 22.08 11.86 -3.32
N GLN A 381 21.78 10.77 -4.03
CA GLN A 381 20.73 9.80 -3.69
C GLN A 381 21.31 8.39 -3.67
N GLY A 382 20.85 7.53 -2.76
CA GLY A 382 21.03 6.08 -2.85
C GLY A 382 20.12 5.51 -3.95
N ARG A 383 20.47 4.33 -4.47
CA ARG A 383 19.69 3.67 -5.54
C ARG A 383 19.48 2.18 -5.30
N LEU A 384 18.23 1.74 -5.46
CA LEU A 384 17.80 0.34 -5.46
C LEU A 384 17.25 -0.04 -6.85
N GLU A 385 17.82 -1.07 -7.46
CA GLU A 385 17.29 -1.72 -8.67
C GLU A 385 16.93 -3.18 -8.35
N ILE A 386 15.69 -3.59 -8.57
CA ILE A 386 15.21 -4.98 -8.38
C ILE A 386 14.64 -5.45 -9.72
N LYS A 387 15.22 -6.49 -10.33
CA LYS A 387 14.91 -6.86 -11.71
C LYS A 387 15.09 -8.35 -12.03
N ASN A 388 14.61 -8.74 -13.22
CA ASN A 388 14.92 -10.02 -13.88
C ASN A 388 14.48 -11.27 -13.09
N GLY A 389 13.29 -11.22 -12.48
CA GLY A 389 12.74 -12.29 -11.65
C GLY A 389 13.20 -12.25 -10.18
N ALA A 390 13.92 -11.20 -9.79
CA ALA A 390 14.36 -11.03 -8.40
C ALA A 390 13.16 -11.00 -7.42
N THR A 391 13.38 -11.52 -6.22
CA THR A 391 12.35 -11.61 -5.17
C THR A 391 12.80 -10.90 -3.89
N ILE A 392 11.97 -10.01 -3.35
CA ILE A 392 12.13 -9.47 -2.00
C ILE A 392 10.95 -9.96 -1.16
N GLU A 393 11.23 -10.62 -0.03
CA GLU A 393 10.18 -11.19 0.79
C GLU A 393 10.43 -11.20 2.31
N ASN A 394 9.35 -11.44 3.05
CA ASN A 394 9.31 -11.59 4.52
C ASN A 394 9.93 -10.38 5.26
N CYS A 395 9.62 -9.16 4.82
CA CYS A 395 10.21 -7.92 5.38
C CYS A 395 9.16 -6.85 5.75
N HIS A 396 9.53 -5.90 6.60
CA HIS A 396 8.59 -4.86 7.04
C HIS A 396 8.32 -3.81 5.95
N SER A 397 9.33 -3.11 5.41
CA SER A 397 9.14 -2.26 4.22
C SER A 397 10.38 -1.98 3.37
N ILE A 398 10.17 -1.61 2.10
CA ILE A 398 11.19 -1.02 1.21
C ILE A 398 10.89 0.48 1.13
N HIS A 399 11.83 1.36 1.45
CA HIS A 399 11.51 2.79 1.67
C HIS A 399 12.60 3.78 1.22
N ALA A 400 12.18 4.90 0.64
CA ALA A 400 13.04 5.92 0.00
C ALA A 400 13.56 7.02 0.96
N SER A 401 13.87 6.68 2.21
CA SER A 401 14.24 7.62 3.30
C SER A 401 14.91 6.92 4.48
N GLU A 402 15.53 7.66 5.39
CA GLU A 402 16.06 7.15 6.67
C GLU A 402 14.98 7.08 7.76
N TYR A 403 15.10 6.11 8.67
CA TYR A 403 14.26 5.98 9.87
C TYR A 403 15.04 6.26 11.17
N ASN A 404 14.40 6.90 12.14
CA ASN A 404 14.93 7.04 13.49
C ASN A 404 14.74 5.76 14.34
N ALA A 405 15.38 5.71 15.51
CA ALA A 405 15.27 4.57 16.44
C ALA A 405 13.83 4.27 16.91
N SER A 406 12.93 5.26 16.84
CA SER A 406 11.50 5.14 17.19
C SER A 406 10.62 4.67 16.02
N GLY A 407 11.20 4.37 14.85
CA GLY A 407 10.44 3.93 13.67
C GLY A 407 9.70 5.05 12.94
N GLN A 408 10.17 6.30 13.01
CA GLN A 408 9.64 7.45 12.26
C GLN A 408 10.62 7.91 11.19
N TYR A 409 10.13 8.38 10.04
CA TYR A 409 10.97 8.94 8.98
C TYR A 409 11.77 10.17 9.44
N ILE A 410 13.03 10.27 9.02
CA ILE A 410 13.87 11.46 9.24
C ILE A 410 13.68 12.43 8.09
N TYR A 411 13.04 13.56 8.36
CA TYR A 411 12.81 14.61 7.37
C TYR A 411 14.14 15.15 6.80
N GLY A 412 14.18 15.47 5.50
CA GLY A 412 15.41 15.81 4.78
C GLY A 412 16.04 14.64 4.00
N THR A 413 15.68 13.39 4.34
CA THR A 413 16.34 12.17 3.79
C THR A 413 15.60 11.49 2.64
N PHE A 414 14.49 12.07 2.17
CA PHE A 414 13.73 11.58 1.01
C PHE A 414 14.49 11.78 -0.32
N GLY A 415 13.97 11.18 -1.40
CA GLY A 415 14.53 11.31 -2.76
C GLY A 415 15.38 10.11 -3.23
N GLY A 416 15.53 9.08 -2.39
CA GLY A 416 16.18 7.82 -2.76
C GLY A 416 15.48 7.13 -3.94
N ILE A 417 16.26 6.57 -4.87
CA ILE A 417 15.74 6.11 -6.17
C ILE A 417 15.43 4.61 -6.11
N ILE A 418 14.18 4.22 -6.36
CA ILE A 418 13.72 2.82 -6.32
C ILE A 418 13.15 2.42 -7.69
N GLN A 419 13.76 1.42 -8.33
CA GLN A 419 13.40 0.95 -9.67
C GLN A 419 13.14 -0.55 -9.64
N ILE A 420 11.88 -0.96 -9.80
CA ILE A 420 11.44 -2.36 -9.68
C ILE A 420 10.82 -2.79 -11.01
N ASN A 421 11.43 -3.79 -11.67
CA ASN A 421 11.04 -4.21 -13.02
C ASN A 421 11.02 -5.73 -13.21
N ASN A 422 9.86 -6.34 -13.50
CA ASN A 422 9.74 -7.79 -13.71
C ASN A 422 10.29 -8.59 -12.50
N SER A 423 9.71 -8.35 -11.32
CA SER A 423 10.17 -8.87 -10.03
C SER A 423 9.00 -9.23 -9.09
N ILE A 424 9.29 -9.94 -8.00
CA ILE A 424 8.30 -10.38 -7.00
C ILE A 424 8.55 -9.66 -5.66
N ILE A 425 7.51 -9.06 -5.09
CA ILE A 425 7.49 -8.45 -3.77
C ILE A 425 6.46 -9.20 -2.93
N LYS A 426 6.91 -10.11 -2.06
CA LYS A 426 6.02 -11.09 -1.40
C LYS A 426 6.04 -10.97 0.12
N ASN A 427 4.87 -11.00 0.75
CA ASN A 427 4.74 -10.99 2.22
C ASN A 427 5.53 -9.83 2.86
N VAL A 428 5.46 -8.65 2.24
CA VAL A 428 6.03 -7.40 2.75
C VAL A 428 4.90 -6.57 3.38
N LYS A 429 5.08 -6.09 4.62
CA LYS A 429 3.98 -5.47 5.38
C LYS A 429 3.52 -4.13 4.80
N SER A 430 4.47 -3.24 4.51
CA SER A 430 4.29 -2.06 3.65
C SER A 430 5.25 -2.19 2.47
N GLY A 431 4.75 -2.59 1.29
CA GLY A 431 5.58 -3.03 0.17
C GLY A 431 6.68 -2.06 -0.24
N VAL A 432 6.32 -0.91 -0.83
CA VAL A 432 7.26 0.14 -1.24
C VAL A 432 6.73 1.52 -0.84
N GLU A 433 7.48 2.25 -0.03
CA GLU A 433 7.09 3.53 0.56
C GLU A 433 7.95 4.70 0.07
N PHE A 434 7.30 5.74 -0.45
CA PHE A 434 7.91 7.01 -0.85
C PHE A 434 7.33 8.17 -0.02
N GLY A 435 8.20 9.06 0.43
CA GLY A 435 7.83 10.28 1.16
C GLY A 435 8.06 11.57 0.34
N PRO A 436 7.95 12.75 1.01
CA PRO A 436 7.91 14.04 0.34
C PRO A 436 9.14 14.33 -0.54
N TYR A 437 8.95 14.36 -1.85
CA TYR A 437 10.00 14.68 -2.81
C TYR A 437 9.48 15.13 -4.18
N GLN A 438 10.07 16.22 -4.67
CA GLN A 438 9.84 16.79 -6.01
C GLN A 438 11.20 16.92 -6.72
N ASN A 439 11.41 16.13 -7.78
CA ASN A 439 12.62 16.20 -8.60
C ASN A 439 12.64 17.50 -9.45
N PHE A 440 13.82 17.96 -9.85
CA PHE A 440 13.98 19.19 -10.63
C PHE A 440 15.23 19.15 -11.53
N ASN A 441 15.30 20.01 -12.53
CA ASN A 441 16.48 20.14 -13.38
C ASN A 441 17.63 20.83 -12.61
N PRO A 442 18.81 20.21 -12.44
CA PRO A 442 19.90 20.79 -11.64
C PRO A 442 20.51 22.07 -12.24
N SER A 443 20.28 22.36 -13.53
CA SER A 443 20.68 23.60 -14.19
C SER A 443 19.62 24.70 -14.14
N ASN A 444 18.37 24.37 -13.80
CA ASN A 444 17.28 25.34 -13.60
C ASN A 444 16.20 24.71 -12.68
N PRO A 445 16.28 24.91 -11.36
CA PRO A 445 15.36 24.27 -10.40
C PRO A 445 13.87 24.61 -10.60
N SER A 446 13.54 25.70 -11.29
CA SER A 446 12.16 26.05 -11.65
C SER A 446 11.54 25.10 -12.69
N ILE A 447 12.34 24.24 -13.33
CA ILE A 447 11.86 23.15 -14.19
C ILE A 447 11.72 21.90 -13.32
N LEU A 448 10.50 21.67 -12.85
CA LEU A 448 10.12 20.46 -12.11
C LEU A 448 10.18 19.24 -13.04
N LEU A 449 10.62 18.11 -12.49
CA LEU A 449 10.73 16.82 -13.18
C LEU A 449 9.96 15.74 -12.41
N SER A 450 9.66 14.63 -13.07
CA SER A 450 9.19 13.43 -12.38
C SER A 450 10.34 12.77 -11.60
N ASP A 451 10.01 12.06 -10.53
CA ASP A 451 10.94 11.14 -9.88
C ASP A 451 11.47 10.09 -10.88
N LEU A 452 12.73 9.65 -10.71
CA LEU A 452 13.36 8.61 -11.54
C LEU A 452 12.96 7.18 -11.12
N SER A 453 12.21 7.03 -10.04
CA SER A 453 11.70 5.78 -9.49
C SER A 453 10.47 5.30 -10.26
N PHE A 454 10.35 3.98 -10.43
CA PHE A 454 9.23 3.36 -11.14
C PHE A 454 8.99 1.92 -10.67
N ILE A 455 7.76 1.47 -10.81
CA ILE A 455 7.32 0.12 -10.43
C ILE A 455 6.59 -0.50 -11.63
N LYS A 456 7.26 -1.41 -12.33
CA LYS A 456 6.82 -1.95 -13.62
C LYS A 456 6.85 -3.49 -13.71
N ASP A 457 5.79 -4.08 -14.26
CA ASP A 457 5.68 -5.51 -14.62
C ASP A 457 5.90 -6.48 -13.43
N ASN A 458 5.61 -6.06 -12.19
CA ASN A 458 5.92 -6.84 -10.96
C ASN A 458 4.71 -7.60 -10.39
N GLN A 459 4.98 -8.54 -9.49
CA GLN A 459 3.97 -9.25 -8.69
C GLN A 459 4.10 -8.88 -7.21
N PHE A 460 3.09 -8.21 -6.67
CA PHE A 460 2.91 -7.94 -5.24
C PHE A 460 1.92 -8.97 -4.68
N ILE A 461 2.39 -9.81 -3.76
CA ILE A 461 1.65 -10.96 -3.25
C ILE A 461 1.64 -10.94 -1.72
N TRP A 462 0.45 -11.01 -1.13
CA TRP A 462 0.28 -11.46 0.26
C TRP A 462 -0.41 -12.81 0.27
N ASP A 463 0.32 -13.89 0.60
CA ASP A 463 -0.25 -15.25 0.58
C ASP A 463 -0.79 -15.71 1.94
N ASN A 464 -0.37 -15.04 3.02
CA ASN A 464 -0.67 -15.42 4.41
C ASN A 464 -0.35 -16.89 4.75
N THR A 465 0.65 -17.49 4.10
CA THR A 465 1.07 -18.86 4.37
C THR A 465 2.18 -18.92 5.42
N GLY A 466 2.30 -20.09 6.07
CA GLY A 466 3.38 -20.40 7.00
C GLY A 466 3.56 -19.33 8.09
N ASN A 467 4.74 -18.70 8.08
CA ASN A 467 5.18 -17.82 9.16
C ASN A 467 4.35 -16.55 9.30
N MET A 468 3.79 -15.99 8.22
CA MET A 468 2.99 -14.75 8.33
C MET A 468 1.71 -14.96 9.13
N ALA A 469 1.04 -16.10 8.96
CA ALA A 469 -0.11 -16.49 9.76
C ALA A 469 0.27 -16.74 11.23
N ASN A 470 1.38 -17.44 11.48
CA ASN A 470 1.87 -17.71 12.84
C ASN A 470 2.25 -16.44 13.61
N LEU A 471 2.76 -15.42 12.91
CA LEU A 471 3.11 -14.12 13.49
C LEU A 471 1.89 -13.19 13.70
N GLY A 472 0.72 -13.53 13.14
CA GLY A 472 -0.49 -12.71 13.23
C GLY A 472 -0.39 -11.36 12.52
N ILE A 473 0.50 -11.24 11.52
CA ILE A 473 0.76 -9.98 10.81
C ILE A 473 -0.21 -9.86 9.62
N GLN A 474 -0.74 -8.65 9.41
CA GLN A 474 -1.62 -8.30 8.29
C GLN A 474 -0.90 -7.31 7.33
N PRO A 475 -1.22 -7.35 6.02
CA PRO A 475 -0.70 -6.38 5.05
C PRO A 475 -1.31 -5.01 5.28
N TYR A 476 -0.49 -3.95 5.23
CA TYR A 476 -0.97 -2.58 5.28
C TYR A 476 -1.19 -2.04 3.86
N SER A 477 -0.12 -1.95 3.07
CA SER A 477 -0.22 -1.57 1.65
C SER A 477 0.90 -2.20 0.81
N PHE A 478 0.70 -2.34 -0.50
CA PHE A 478 1.78 -2.76 -1.41
C PHE A 478 2.60 -1.56 -1.94
N ILE A 479 1.99 -0.39 -2.12
CA ILE A 479 2.68 0.88 -2.44
C ILE A 479 2.10 2.00 -1.58
N GLY A 480 2.97 2.79 -0.92
CA GLY A 480 2.64 4.01 -0.20
C GLY A 480 3.31 5.24 -0.81
N LEU A 481 2.55 6.29 -1.14
CA LEU A 481 3.09 7.56 -1.67
C LEU A 481 2.62 8.75 -0.83
N TRP A 482 3.54 9.54 -0.28
CA TRP A 482 3.23 10.77 0.47
C TRP A 482 4.03 11.95 -0.10
N GLU A 483 3.34 12.92 -0.73
CA GLU A 483 3.94 14.10 -1.38
C GLU A 483 5.10 13.78 -2.34
N THR A 484 5.04 12.63 -3.00
CA THR A 484 5.99 12.20 -4.03
C THR A 484 5.45 12.56 -5.42
N HIS A 485 6.28 13.11 -6.30
CA HIS A 485 5.83 13.64 -7.58
C HIS A 485 6.34 12.87 -8.81
N GLY A 486 5.42 12.20 -9.52
CA GLY A 486 5.64 11.67 -10.87
C GLY A 486 5.93 10.16 -10.96
N ILE A 487 5.63 9.38 -9.92
CA ILE A 487 5.87 7.93 -9.90
C ILE A 487 5.01 7.22 -10.96
N ALA A 488 5.65 6.35 -11.76
CA ALA A 488 5.01 5.53 -12.78
C ALA A 488 4.80 4.09 -12.30
N ILE A 489 3.54 3.63 -12.33
CA ILE A 489 3.11 2.30 -11.89
C ILE A 489 2.46 1.57 -13.07
N GLN A 490 3.14 0.55 -13.62
CA GLN A 490 2.78 -0.05 -14.91
C GLN A 490 2.74 -1.58 -14.91
N GLY A 491 1.64 -2.19 -15.36
CA GLY A 491 1.55 -3.64 -15.62
C GLY A 491 1.76 -4.57 -14.41
N ASN A 492 1.60 -4.07 -13.18
CA ASN A 492 1.83 -4.87 -11.97
C ASN A 492 0.58 -5.66 -11.54
N SER A 493 0.78 -6.78 -10.87
CA SER A 493 -0.27 -7.51 -10.16
C SER A 493 -0.20 -7.23 -8.66
N PHE A 494 -1.34 -6.90 -8.05
CA PHE A 494 -1.52 -6.62 -6.62
C PHE A 494 -2.56 -7.59 -6.07
N LYS A 495 -2.12 -8.66 -5.40
CA LYS A 495 -3.01 -9.77 -5.01
C LYS A 495 -2.86 -10.14 -3.54
N ASN A 496 -3.99 -10.33 -2.87
CA ASN A 496 -4.05 -11.00 -1.58
C ASN A 496 -4.73 -12.37 -1.74
N GLU A 497 -4.05 -13.44 -1.33
CA GLU A 497 -4.52 -14.83 -1.47
C GLU A 497 -5.14 -15.39 -0.18
N PHE A 498 -5.40 -14.55 0.83
CA PHE A 498 -6.05 -14.92 2.08
C PHE A 498 -7.38 -15.66 1.85
N LEU A 499 -7.67 -16.64 2.70
CA LEU A 499 -8.94 -17.37 2.75
C LEU A 499 -10.18 -16.43 2.70
N PRO A 500 -11.26 -16.80 1.98
CA PRO A 500 -12.43 -15.95 1.79
C PRO A 500 -13.19 -15.55 3.06
N SER A 501 -12.95 -16.19 4.21
CA SER A 501 -13.67 -15.98 5.47
C SER A 501 -13.35 -14.66 6.16
N GLU A 502 -12.16 -14.08 5.93
CA GLU A 502 -11.78 -12.88 6.68
C GLU A 502 -12.45 -11.59 6.16
N PRO A 503 -12.83 -10.67 7.07
CA PRO A 503 -13.28 -9.33 6.72
C PRO A 503 -12.32 -8.59 5.80
N PHE A 504 -12.87 -7.85 4.84
CA PHE A 504 -12.08 -7.11 3.86
C PHE A 504 -11.10 -6.09 4.47
N TYR A 505 -11.38 -5.53 5.65
CA TYR A 505 -10.46 -4.59 6.30
C TYR A 505 -9.07 -5.19 6.61
N GLN A 506 -8.96 -6.51 6.80
CA GLN A 506 -7.69 -7.20 7.03
C GLN A 506 -6.87 -7.41 5.75
N LYS A 507 -7.43 -7.16 4.56
CA LYS A 507 -6.84 -7.57 3.27
C LYS A 507 -5.85 -6.57 2.67
N GLY A 508 -5.57 -5.46 3.37
CA GLY A 508 -4.61 -4.45 2.95
C GLY A 508 -5.05 -3.62 1.74
N VAL A 509 -4.17 -2.73 1.29
CA VAL A 509 -4.40 -1.79 0.18
C VAL A 509 -3.38 -2.02 -0.95
N GLY A 510 -3.79 -1.90 -2.22
CA GLY A 510 -2.87 -1.95 -3.35
C GLY A 510 -1.95 -0.73 -3.35
N ILE A 511 -2.51 0.46 -3.60
CA ILE A 511 -1.80 1.75 -3.56
C ILE A 511 -2.50 2.68 -2.57
N ILE A 512 -1.80 3.17 -1.54
CA ILE A 512 -2.30 4.20 -0.62
C ILE A 512 -1.52 5.50 -0.83
N THR A 513 -2.20 6.64 -0.95
CA THR A 513 -1.52 7.93 -1.20
C THR A 513 -2.06 9.10 -0.40
N TYR A 514 -1.20 10.10 -0.17
CA TYR A 514 -1.51 11.37 0.48
C TYR A 514 -0.80 12.52 -0.26
N ASP A 515 -1.55 13.44 -0.87
CA ASP A 515 -1.04 14.62 -1.63
C ASP A 515 0.08 14.31 -2.67
N ALA A 516 0.06 13.12 -3.31
CA ALA A 516 1.10 12.66 -4.25
C ALA A 516 0.63 12.59 -5.73
N ASP A 517 1.51 12.96 -6.68
CA ASP A 517 1.27 12.82 -8.12
C ASP A 517 1.75 11.44 -8.63
N PHE A 518 0.87 10.66 -9.26
CA PHE A 518 1.24 9.35 -9.80
C PHE A 518 0.34 8.91 -10.96
N THR A 519 0.86 7.97 -11.76
CA THR A 519 0.10 7.36 -12.87
C THR A 519 0.08 5.85 -12.77
N VAL A 520 -1.12 5.27 -12.87
CA VAL A 520 -1.37 3.83 -12.87
C VAL A 520 -1.94 3.45 -14.23
N LYS A 521 -1.12 2.83 -15.08
CA LYS A 521 -1.44 2.56 -16.50
C LYS A 521 -0.97 1.17 -16.95
N PRO A 522 -1.54 0.56 -18.01
CA PRO A 522 -0.91 -0.59 -18.64
C PRO A 522 0.56 -0.34 -18.98
N SER A 523 1.39 -1.38 -18.83
CA SER A 523 2.62 -1.46 -19.61
C SER A 523 2.30 -2.01 -21.01
N CYS A 524 3.28 -1.94 -21.91
CA CYS A 524 3.18 -2.57 -23.23
C CYS A 524 4.19 -3.71 -23.34
N SER A 525 3.73 -4.90 -23.75
CA SER A 525 4.59 -6.04 -24.09
C SER A 525 5.13 -6.00 -25.52
N SER A 526 4.73 -4.98 -26.30
CA SER A 526 5.20 -4.73 -27.68
C SER A 526 6.07 -3.48 -27.75
N VAL A 527 6.98 -3.46 -28.74
CA VAL A 527 7.78 -2.28 -29.11
C VAL A 527 7.04 -1.31 -30.04
N THR A 528 5.84 -1.67 -30.51
CA THR A 528 5.02 -0.81 -31.38
C THR A 528 4.36 0.33 -30.58
N PHE A 529 4.45 1.56 -31.10
CA PHE A 529 3.77 2.73 -30.53
C PHE A 529 2.74 3.31 -31.52
N PRO A 530 1.52 3.66 -31.08
CA PRO A 530 0.94 3.41 -29.76
C PRO A 530 0.77 1.90 -29.50
N CYS A 531 0.66 1.51 -28.22
CA CYS A 531 0.60 0.10 -27.85
C CYS A 531 -0.64 -0.60 -28.46
N PRO A 532 -0.48 -1.76 -29.14
CA PRO A 532 -1.61 -2.56 -29.59
C PRO A 532 -2.45 -3.04 -28.39
N ALA A 533 -3.78 -3.03 -28.51
CA ALA A 533 -4.67 -3.40 -27.40
C ALA A 533 -4.45 -4.82 -26.87
N SER A 534 -4.01 -5.75 -27.73
CA SER A 534 -3.63 -7.13 -27.38
C SER A 534 -2.25 -7.27 -26.70
N SER A 535 -1.52 -6.17 -26.54
CA SER A 535 -0.20 -6.08 -25.90
C SER A 535 -0.18 -5.14 -24.70
N ASN A 536 -1.33 -4.56 -24.34
CA ASN A 536 -1.50 -3.87 -23.07
C ASN A 536 -1.50 -4.90 -21.93
N MET A 537 -0.58 -4.75 -20.99
CA MET A 537 -0.57 -5.48 -19.73
C MET A 537 -1.08 -4.53 -18.64
N PRO A 538 -2.36 -4.59 -18.24
CA PRO A 538 -2.94 -3.67 -17.26
C PRO A 538 -2.37 -3.93 -15.86
N ASN A 539 -2.40 -2.92 -14.97
CA ASN A 539 -2.28 -3.25 -13.55
C ASN A 539 -3.54 -4.02 -13.10
N THR A 540 -3.36 -5.03 -12.25
CA THR A 540 -4.45 -5.87 -11.72
C THR A 540 -4.49 -5.78 -10.20
N PHE A 541 -5.68 -5.59 -9.63
CA PHE A 541 -5.92 -5.48 -8.19
C PHE A 541 -6.95 -6.52 -7.77
N GLU A 542 -6.56 -7.49 -6.94
CA GLU A 542 -7.39 -8.66 -6.61
C GLU A 542 -7.50 -8.92 -5.10
N SER A 543 -8.75 -9.00 -4.62
CA SER A 543 -9.13 -9.42 -3.25
C SER A 543 -8.66 -8.50 -2.10
N LEU A 544 -8.55 -7.20 -2.35
CA LEU A 544 -8.03 -6.18 -1.42
C LEU A 544 -9.15 -5.42 -0.67
N ASN A 545 -8.80 -4.69 0.39
CA ASN A 545 -9.70 -3.70 1.01
C ASN A 545 -9.91 -2.52 0.05
N TYR A 546 -8.81 -1.97 -0.48
CA TYR A 546 -8.82 -0.98 -1.54
C TYR A 546 -7.81 -1.40 -2.62
N GLY A 547 -8.19 -1.34 -3.90
CA GLY A 547 -7.22 -1.38 -5.00
C GLY A 547 -6.33 -0.14 -4.95
N ILE A 548 -6.95 1.04 -4.93
CA ILE A 548 -6.29 2.34 -4.72
C ILE A 548 -7.07 3.12 -3.66
N LYS A 549 -6.39 3.74 -2.70
CA LYS A 549 -6.95 4.65 -1.68
C LYS A 549 -6.15 5.96 -1.67
N ALA A 550 -6.61 6.96 -2.41
CA ALA A 550 -5.95 8.26 -2.54
C ALA A 550 -6.62 9.31 -1.64
N HIS A 551 -5.82 10.06 -0.90
CA HIS A 551 -6.27 11.11 0.00
C HIS A 551 -5.72 12.47 -0.43
N GLY A 552 -6.58 13.48 -0.50
CA GLY A 552 -6.19 14.88 -0.50
C GLY A 552 -6.19 15.43 0.94
N ILE A 553 -5.13 16.13 1.32
CA ILE A 553 -5.03 16.85 2.60
C ILE A 553 -5.10 18.34 2.32
N SER A 554 -4.16 18.90 1.56
CA SER A 554 -4.01 20.37 1.46
C SER A 554 -3.56 20.88 0.09
N GLY A 555 -2.74 20.11 -0.63
CA GLY A 555 -2.25 20.46 -1.96
C GLY A 555 -3.17 19.99 -3.09
N VAL A 556 -2.86 20.41 -4.32
CA VAL A 556 -3.33 19.74 -5.53
C VAL A 556 -2.38 18.59 -5.86
N ALA A 557 -2.94 17.39 -6.05
CA ALA A 557 -2.21 16.18 -6.41
C ALA A 557 -2.91 15.47 -7.58
N ARG A 558 -2.20 15.32 -8.70
CA ARG A 558 -2.75 14.81 -9.96
C ARG A 558 -2.65 13.30 -10.03
N VAL A 559 -3.78 12.65 -9.80
CA VAL A 559 -3.94 11.19 -9.84
C VAL A 559 -4.54 10.74 -11.18
N ILE A 560 -3.88 9.80 -11.86
CA ILE A 560 -4.36 9.19 -13.12
C ILE A 560 -4.41 7.66 -12.98
N VAL A 561 -5.61 7.10 -13.02
CA VAL A 561 -5.88 5.65 -13.04
C VAL A 561 -6.54 5.30 -14.37
N ASP A 562 -5.75 4.78 -15.31
CA ASP A 562 -6.11 4.68 -16.73
C ASP A 562 -5.86 3.27 -17.27
N GLY A 563 -6.92 2.51 -17.59
CA GLY A 563 -6.82 1.22 -18.27
C GLY A 563 -6.50 -0.02 -17.40
N ASN A 564 -6.87 -0.02 -16.12
CA ASN A 564 -6.52 -1.09 -15.15
C ASN A 564 -7.71 -2.01 -14.82
N VAL A 565 -7.46 -3.13 -14.12
CA VAL A 565 -8.48 -4.12 -13.76
C VAL A 565 -8.56 -4.31 -12.24
N PHE A 566 -9.77 -4.19 -11.69
CA PHE A 566 -10.08 -4.37 -10.28
C PHE A 566 -11.08 -5.52 -10.11
N THR A 567 -10.76 -6.53 -9.29
CA THR A 567 -11.58 -7.73 -9.12
C THR A 567 -11.69 -8.13 -7.64
N ASN A 568 -12.91 -8.39 -7.16
CA ASN A 568 -13.17 -8.84 -5.77
C ASN A 568 -12.59 -7.92 -4.68
N ASN A 569 -12.34 -6.64 -4.97
CA ASN A 569 -11.94 -5.67 -3.95
C ASN A 569 -13.20 -5.10 -3.29
N ARG A 570 -13.14 -4.77 -1.99
CA ARG A 570 -14.21 -4.03 -1.32
C ARG A 570 -14.38 -2.66 -1.98
N TYR A 571 -13.28 -1.93 -2.13
CA TYR A 571 -13.20 -0.71 -2.94
C TYR A 571 -12.25 -0.91 -4.12
N GLY A 572 -12.69 -0.59 -5.34
CA GLY A 572 -11.79 -0.53 -6.51
C GLY A 572 -10.85 0.66 -6.40
N VAL A 573 -11.39 1.87 -6.50
CA VAL A 573 -10.69 3.14 -6.27
C VAL A 573 -11.46 3.98 -5.25
N GLY A 574 -10.86 4.24 -4.10
CA GLY A 574 -11.31 5.22 -3.12
C GLY A 574 -10.59 6.55 -3.30
N LEU A 575 -11.35 7.63 -3.44
CA LEU A 575 -10.89 9.01 -3.58
C LEU A 575 -11.47 9.84 -2.43
N LEU A 576 -10.61 10.34 -1.55
CA LEU A 576 -10.99 11.03 -0.32
C LEU A 576 -10.46 12.47 -0.37
N ALA A 577 -11.32 13.44 -0.65
CA ALA A 577 -10.98 14.86 -0.85
C ALA A 577 -9.87 15.13 -1.89
N THR A 578 -9.67 14.23 -2.84
CA THR A 578 -8.74 14.40 -3.96
C THR A 578 -9.27 15.41 -4.99
N THR A 579 -8.36 16.08 -5.69
CA THR A 579 -8.71 17.08 -6.70
C THR A 579 -8.26 16.63 -8.09
N TYR A 580 -8.98 17.08 -9.13
CA TYR A 580 -8.62 16.92 -10.55
C TYR A 580 -8.20 15.50 -10.96
N THR A 581 -8.80 14.47 -10.36
CA THR A 581 -8.45 13.06 -10.58
C THR A 581 -9.07 12.50 -11.87
N SER A 582 -8.34 11.64 -12.60
CA SER A 582 -8.89 10.88 -13.73
C SER A 582 -8.94 9.39 -13.41
N VAL A 583 -10.13 8.78 -13.47
CA VAL A 583 -10.30 7.32 -13.43
C VAL A 583 -10.98 6.91 -14.73
N ILE A 584 -10.20 6.41 -15.69
CA ILE A 584 -10.66 6.24 -17.07
C ILE A 584 -10.36 4.85 -17.65
N ARG A 585 -11.25 4.32 -18.49
CA ARG A 585 -11.06 3.05 -19.24
C ARG A 585 -10.75 1.81 -18.39
N ASN A 586 -11.01 1.84 -17.08
CA ASN A 586 -10.76 0.71 -16.18
C ASN A 586 -11.91 -0.31 -16.20
N SER A 587 -11.63 -1.55 -15.81
CA SER A 587 -12.63 -2.60 -15.60
C SER A 587 -12.78 -2.91 -14.11
N PHE A 588 -14.00 -2.85 -13.60
CA PHE A 588 -14.34 -3.12 -12.20
C PHE A 588 -15.29 -4.31 -12.10
N ASN A 589 -14.83 -5.39 -11.47
CA ASN A 589 -15.58 -6.60 -11.17
C ASN A 589 -15.85 -6.62 -9.65
N ILE A 590 -16.96 -5.99 -9.27
CA ILE A 590 -17.26 -5.60 -7.88
C ILE A 590 -18.01 -6.75 -7.18
N PRO A 591 -17.54 -7.23 -6.02
CA PRO A 591 -18.25 -8.29 -5.28
C PRO A 591 -19.63 -7.81 -4.80
N ILE A 592 -20.49 -8.72 -4.33
CA ILE A 592 -21.71 -8.34 -3.62
C ILE A 592 -21.41 -8.32 -2.12
N SER A 593 -21.56 -7.15 -1.48
CA SER A 593 -21.48 -7.02 -0.02
C SER A 593 -22.65 -7.74 0.64
N THR A 594 -22.40 -8.32 1.81
CA THR A 594 -23.46 -8.86 2.69
C THR A 594 -24.29 -7.77 3.35
N ILE A 595 -23.83 -6.52 3.36
CA ILE A 595 -24.57 -5.38 3.92
C ILE A 595 -25.69 -4.96 2.96
N PRO A 596 -26.96 -4.85 3.42
CA PRO A 596 -28.06 -4.41 2.57
C PRO A 596 -27.99 -2.92 2.16
N ILE A 597 -28.58 -2.57 1.02
CA ILE A 597 -28.66 -1.17 0.56
C ILE A 597 -29.40 -0.28 1.55
N GLU A 598 -30.32 -0.85 2.33
CA GLU A 598 -31.11 -0.19 3.36
C GLU A 598 -30.31 0.13 4.63
N SER A 599 -29.04 -0.29 4.70
CA SER A 599 -28.09 -0.02 5.80
C SER A 599 -26.84 0.76 5.38
N GLY A 600 -26.65 0.99 4.08
CA GLY A 600 -25.46 1.62 3.49
C GLY A 600 -24.32 0.61 3.30
N GLY A 601 -23.95 0.34 2.05
CA GLY A 601 -23.02 -0.74 1.71
C GLY A 601 -21.60 -0.27 1.36
N ASP A 602 -20.70 -1.24 1.20
CA ASP A 602 -19.24 -1.04 1.09
C ASP A 602 -18.56 -1.72 -0.11
N ALA A 603 -19.27 -2.49 -0.94
CA ALA A 603 -18.71 -3.04 -2.18
C ALA A 603 -18.86 -2.06 -3.35
N ILE A 604 -17.80 -1.31 -3.68
CA ILE A 604 -17.86 -0.13 -4.57
C ILE A 604 -16.74 -0.11 -5.62
N GLY A 605 -17.07 0.17 -6.87
CA GLY A 605 -16.10 0.37 -7.96
C GLY A 605 -15.26 1.63 -7.78
N ILE A 606 -15.90 2.81 -7.88
CA ILE A 606 -15.29 4.11 -7.55
C ILE A 606 -16.08 4.72 -6.39
N TYR A 607 -15.43 4.97 -5.26
CA TYR A 607 -15.98 5.71 -4.13
C TYR A 607 -15.29 7.06 -4.03
N SER A 608 -16.01 8.14 -4.29
CA SER A 608 -15.50 9.51 -4.36
C SER A 608 -16.18 10.37 -3.30
N THR A 609 -15.48 10.72 -2.22
CA THR A 609 -16.03 11.45 -1.07
C THR A 609 -15.25 12.75 -0.83
N GLY A 610 -15.92 13.91 -0.89
CA GLY A 610 -15.29 15.24 -0.81
C GLY A 610 -14.41 15.62 -2.00
N SER A 611 -14.15 14.70 -2.93
CA SER A 611 -13.30 14.90 -4.11
C SER A 611 -14.00 15.74 -5.18
N TYR A 612 -13.23 16.50 -5.96
CA TYR A 612 -13.78 17.36 -7.01
C TYR A 612 -12.87 17.54 -8.22
N GLY A 613 -13.42 18.12 -9.29
CA GLY A 613 -12.73 18.35 -10.56
C GLY A 613 -12.43 17.06 -11.33
N TYR A 614 -13.04 15.94 -10.95
CA TYR A 614 -12.71 14.62 -11.48
C TYR A 614 -13.32 14.34 -12.86
N ASN A 615 -12.75 13.36 -13.57
CA ASN A 615 -13.36 12.73 -14.74
C ASN A 615 -13.34 11.20 -14.57
N PHE A 616 -14.52 10.59 -14.54
CA PHE A 616 -14.75 9.15 -14.54
C PHE A 616 -15.32 8.76 -15.91
N GLU A 617 -14.47 8.32 -16.85
CA GLU A 617 -14.84 8.17 -18.26
C GLU A 617 -14.50 6.81 -18.88
N GLU A 618 -15.44 6.26 -19.64
CA GLU A 618 -15.29 5.00 -20.40
C GLU A 618 -14.90 3.77 -19.55
N ASN A 619 -15.14 3.80 -18.23
CA ASN A 619 -14.95 2.64 -17.37
C ASN A 619 -16.08 1.61 -17.56
N GLN A 620 -15.77 0.34 -17.33
CA GLN A 620 -16.71 -0.76 -17.35
C GLN A 620 -16.88 -1.30 -15.92
N PHE A 621 -18.12 -1.48 -15.49
CA PHE A 621 -18.47 -2.02 -14.18
C PHE A 621 -19.34 -3.27 -14.34
N SER A 622 -19.07 -4.29 -13.53
CA SER A 622 -19.84 -5.53 -13.47
C SER A 622 -19.87 -6.10 -12.05
N THR A 623 -20.89 -6.92 -11.76
CA THR A 623 -20.93 -7.72 -10.53
C THR A 623 -20.06 -8.96 -10.64
N TRP A 624 -19.19 -9.19 -9.65
CA TRP A 624 -18.36 -10.38 -9.50
C TRP A 624 -19.02 -11.42 -8.59
N GLY A 625 -18.99 -12.68 -9.02
CA GLY A 625 -19.45 -13.83 -8.24
C GLY A 625 -20.96 -13.93 -8.08
N ILE A 626 -21.39 -14.66 -7.04
CA ILE A 626 -22.77 -14.80 -6.59
C ILE A 626 -22.81 -14.44 -5.11
N GLY A 627 -23.80 -13.64 -4.70
CA GLY A 627 -23.97 -13.21 -3.32
C GLY A 627 -25.45 -13.13 -2.92
N PRO A 628 -25.76 -12.63 -1.71
CA PRO A 628 -27.14 -12.58 -1.21
C PRO A 628 -28.01 -11.64 -2.04
N SER A 629 -29.25 -12.05 -2.32
CA SER A 629 -30.24 -11.22 -3.05
C SER A 629 -30.65 -9.93 -2.31
N SER A 630 -30.33 -9.85 -1.02
CA SER A 630 -30.49 -8.69 -0.14
C SER A 630 -29.19 -7.89 0.06
N GLY A 631 -28.09 -8.24 -0.60
CA GLY A 631 -26.82 -7.53 -0.49
C GLY A 631 -26.79 -6.20 -1.25
N SER A 632 -25.61 -5.62 -1.35
CA SER A 632 -25.38 -4.36 -2.07
C SER A 632 -24.09 -4.40 -2.89
N ASN A 633 -24.09 -3.70 -4.02
CA ASN A 633 -22.87 -3.24 -4.69
C ASN A 633 -23.14 -2.00 -5.55
N TYR A 634 -22.10 -1.20 -5.74
CA TYR A 634 -22.18 0.16 -6.29
C TYR A 634 -21.12 0.37 -7.38
N GLY A 635 -21.51 0.87 -8.55
CA GLY A 635 -20.57 1.19 -9.64
C GLY A 635 -19.73 2.44 -9.32
N ILE A 636 -20.38 3.59 -9.31
CA ILE A 636 -19.79 4.88 -8.90
C ILE A 636 -20.62 5.45 -7.74
N VAL A 637 -19.95 5.94 -6.69
CA VAL A 637 -20.56 6.74 -5.63
C VAL A 637 -19.86 8.10 -5.57
N SER A 638 -20.65 9.16 -5.70
CA SER A 638 -20.22 10.56 -5.63
C SER A 638 -20.84 11.22 -4.40
N ASP A 639 -20.03 11.33 -3.36
CA ASP A 639 -20.39 11.85 -2.04
C ASP A 639 -19.76 13.24 -1.84
N ASN A 640 -20.59 14.28 -1.67
CA ASN A 640 -20.14 15.66 -1.42
C ASN A 640 -19.09 16.18 -2.43
N SER A 641 -19.39 16.15 -3.74
CA SER A 641 -18.42 16.58 -4.80
C SER A 641 -18.13 18.09 -4.82
N SER A 642 -18.67 18.87 -3.87
CA SER A 642 -18.42 20.31 -3.68
C SER A 642 -18.82 21.22 -4.86
N LEU A 643 -18.45 22.51 -4.77
CA LEU A 643 -18.76 23.53 -5.78
C LEU A 643 -18.13 23.26 -7.16
N ASN A 644 -17.01 22.53 -7.21
CA ASN A 644 -16.30 22.24 -8.46
C ASN A 644 -16.80 20.95 -9.14
N GLY A 645 -17.50 20.09 -8.40
CA GLY A 645 -18.18 18.90 -8.92
C GLY A 645 -17.30 17.93 -9.68
N GLY A 646 -17.82 17.35 -10.76
CA GLY A 646 -17.11 16.34 -11.55
C GLY A 646 -17.94 15.80 -12.70
N LEU A 647 -17.33 14.91 -13.49
CA LEU A 647 -17.92 14.30 -14.67
C LEU A 647 -17.91 12.77 -14.54
N ALA A 648 -19.07 12.13 -14.65
CA ALA A 648 -19.23 10.69 -14.81
C ALA A 648 -19.86 10.41 -16.17
N TYR A 649 -19.05 9.94 -17.13
CA TYR A 649 -19.39 10.03 -18.55
C TYR A 649 -19.03 8.78 -19.36
N LYS A 650 -19.94 8.32 -20.23
CA LYS A 650 -19.72 7.14 -21.11
C LYS A 650 -19.31 5.84 -20.40
N ASN A 651 -19.57 5.70 -19.11
CA ASN A 651 -19.32 4.46 -18.38
C ASN A 651 -20.39 3.41 -18.73
N VAL A 652 -20.03 2.13 -18.63
CA VAL A 652 -20.93 1.00 -18.89
C VAL A 652 -21.12 0.18 -17.63
N PHE A 653 -22.35 0.07 -17.16
CA PHE A 653 -22.72 -0.64 -15.94
C PHE A 653 -23.51 -1.91 -16.28
N ASN A 654 -23.08 -3.07 -15.78
CA ASN A 654 -23.64 -4.36 -16.14
C ASN A 654 -24.07 -5.15 -14.89
N ASN A 655 -25.38 -5.35 -14.70
CA ASN A 655 -25.93 -6.19 -13.64
C ASN A 655 -25.45 -5.83 -12.20
N LEU A 656 -25.20 -4.54 -11.94
CA LEU A 656 -24.98 -3.99 -10.60
C LEU A 656 -26.30 -3.69 -9.92
N ILE A 657 -26.35 -3.80 -8.59
CA ILE A 657 -27.53 -3.48 -7.77
C ILE A 657 -27.80 -1.97 -7.81
N VAL A 658 -26.76 -1.16 -7.62
CA VAL A 658 -26.75 0.30 -7.80
C VAL A 658 -25.66 0.65 -8.82
N ALA A 659 -26.00 1.26 -9.96
CA ALA A 659 -24.99 1.64 -10.93
C ALA A 659 -24.30 2.97 -10.54
N SER A 660 -25.07 4.00 -10.23
CA SER A 660 -24.56 5.27 -9.68
C SER A 660 -25.34 5.74 -8.46
N LEU A 661 -24.64 6.23 -7.43
CA LEU A 661 -25.22 6.91 -6.26
C LEU A 661 -24.61 8.32 -6.10
N SER A 662 -25.44 9.28 -5.72
CA SER A 662 -25.02 10.62 -5.27
C SER A 662 -25.57 10.89 -3.88
N SER A 663 -24.70 11.39 -2.99
CA SER A 663 -25.01 11.71 -1.60
C SER A 663 -24.39 13.04 -1.19
N GLN A 664 -25.05 13.76 -0.28
CA GLN A 664 -24.72 15.15 0.08
C GLN A 664 -24.66 16.07 -1.15
N ASP A 665 -24.10 17.27 -1.01
CA ASP A 665 -24.19 18.30 -2.04
C ASP A 665 -23.22 18.03 -3.22
N ASN A 666 -23.80 17.79 -4.39
CA ASN A 666 -23.14 17.57 -5.68
C ASN A 666 -23.64 18.58 -6.75
N PRO A 667 -23.66 19.91 -6.48
CA PRO A 667 -24.32 20.91 -7.32
C PRO A 667 -23.70 21.10 -8.71
N SER A 668 -22.47 20.61 -8.92
CA SER A 668 -21.72 20.71 -10.18
C SER A 668 -21.35 19.34 -10.78
N LEU A 669 -22.09 18.27 -10.42
CA LEU A 669 -21.86 16.90 -10.91
C LEU A 669 -22.72 16.58 -12.15
N LYS A 670 -22.07 16.22 -13.26
CA LYS A 670 -22.73 15.76 -14.49
C LYS A 670 -22.61 14.24 -14.66
N ILE A 671 -23.74 13.58 -14.89
CA ILE A 671 -23.87 12.13 -15.10
C ILE A 671 -24.57 11.92 -16.46
N ASP A 672 -23.78 11.83 -17.54
CA ASP A 672 -24.28 11.91 -18.93
C ASP A 672 -23.62 10.85 -19.85
N CYS A 673 -24.29 10.48 -20.94
CA CYS A 673 -23.81 9.51 -21.93
C CYS A 673 -23.50 8.09 -21.40
N ASN A 674 -23.87 7.75 -20.16
CA ASN A 674 -23.60 6.44 -19.57
C ASN A 674 -24.62 5.38 -20.02
N ASN A 675 -24.22 4.10 -20.00
CA ASN A 675 -25.10 2.98 -20.36
C ASN A 675 -25.35 2.05 -19.16
N PHE A 676 -26.61 1.93 -18.76
CA PHE A 676 -27.09 1.09 -17.67
C PHE A 676 -27.73 -0.19 -18.23
N ASN A 677 -26.92 -1.22 -18.47
CA ASN A 677 -27.36 -2.47 -19.07
C ASN A 677 -28.21 -3.31 -18.10
N THR A 678 -29.34 -3.83 -18.61
CA THR A 678 -30.31 -4.63 -17.85
C THR A 678 -29.68 -5.89 -17.24
N GLY A 679 -29.94 -6.15 -15.95
CA GLY A 679 -29.49 -7.37 -15.26
C GLY A 679 -30.46 -7.82 -14.18
N SER A 680 -30.36 -9.08 -13.75
CA SER A 680 -31.25 -9.70 -12.75
C SER A 680 -31.05 -9.17 -11.32
N LEU A 681 -29.93 -8.50 -11.05
CA LEU A 681 -29.63 -7.87 -9.76
C LEU A 681 -29.98 -6.38 -9.71
N SER A 682 -30.19 -5.75 -10.87
CA SER A 682 -30.23 -4.29 -10.97
C SER A 682 -31.51 -3.68 -10.40
N ARG A 683 -31.33 -2.75 -9.46
CA ARG A 683 -32.42 -2.04 -8.76
C ARG A 683 -32.44 -0.54 -9.08
N TYR A 684 -31.26 0.08 -9.20
CA TYR A 684 -31.11 1.53 -9.39
C TYR A 684 -30.04 1.85 -10.42
N ASP A 685 -30.41 2.56 -11.49
CA ASP A 685 -29.44 3.07 -12.46
C ASP A 685 -28.76 4.33 -11.89
N MET A 686 -29.56 5.26 -11.35
CA MET A 686 -29.12 6.43 -10.59
C MET A 686 -29.91 6.53 -9.27
N ALA A 687 -29.22 6.78 -8.16
CA ALA A 687 -29.83 7.02 -6.84
C ALA A 687 -29.28 8.31 -6.19
N ILE A 688 -30.15 9.19 -5.72
CA ILE A 688 -29.80 10.44 -5.02
C ILE A 688 -30.42 10.39 -3.61
N THR A 689 -29.61 10.05 -2.60
CA THR A 689 -30.05 9.76 -1.22
C THR A 689 -30.20 11.01 -0.35
N SER A 690 -29.37 12.03 -0.59
CA SER A 690 -29.38 13.30 0.14
C SER A 690 -28.68 14.40 -0.68
N GLY A 691 -28.93 15.66 -0.32
CA GLY A 691 -28.29 16.84 -0.92
C GLY A 691 -28.73 17.18 -2.34
N ASP A 692 -28.10 18.21 -2.91
CA ASP A 692 -28.34 18.64 -4.30
C ASP A 692 -27.59 17.75 -5.31
N LEU A 693 -28.23 17.45 -6.45
CA LEU A 693 -27.55 17.02 -7.67
C LEU A 693 -27.85 18.05 -8.78
N ALA A 694 -26.87 18.38 -9.61
CA ALA A 694 -27.09 19.25 -10.76
C ALA A 694 -28.21 18.71 -11.67
N ASN A 695 -29.00 19.60 -12.28
CA ASN A 695 -29.89 19.19 -13.38
C ASN A 695 -29.06 18.59 -14.53
N GLN A 696 -29.65 17.67 -15.28
CA GLN A 696 -28.95 16.92 -16.31
C GLN A 696 -29.49 17.28 -17.69
N GLY A 697 -28.74 18.12 -18.41
CA GLY A 697 -29.05 18.58 -19.76
C GLY A 697 -30.12 19.68 -19.82
N ALA A 698 -30.29 20.24 -21.03
CA ALA A 698 -31.40 21.14 -21.35
C ALA A 698 -31.91 20.92 -22.79
N CYS A 699 -33.08 21.48 -23.09
CA CYS A 699 -33.71 21.40 -24.41
C CYS A 699 -33.62 22.70 -25.23
N ALA A 700 -32.92 23.73 -24.73
CA ALA A 700 -33.17 25.13 -25.09
C ALA A 700 -32.26 25.74 -26.18
N THR A 701 -31.00 25.31 -26.29
CA THR A 701 -30.01 25.97 -27.18
C THR A 701 -29.11 24.97 -27.92
N PRO A 702 -28.37 25.39 -28.97
CA PRO A 702 -27.36 24.55 -29.61
C PRO A 702 -26.15 24.25 -28.70
N SER A 703 -25.87 25.14 -27.74
CA SER A 703 -24.71 25.07 -26.84
C SER A 703 -24.89 24.04 -25.73
N ILE A 704 -26.11 23.90 -25.20
CA ILE A 704 -26.44 22.95 -24.13
C ILE A 704 -27.17 21.76 -24.73
N LYS A 705 -26.59 20.57 -24.60
CA LYS A 705 -27.14 19.34 -25.19
C LYS A 705 -28.14 18.67 -24.23
N PRO A 706 -29.12 17.91 -24.76
CA PRO A 706 -29.90 17.00 -23.94
C PRO A 706 -29.00 15.95 -23.30
N ALA A 707 -29.35 15.50 -22.09
CA ALA A 707 -28.73 14.35 -21.46
C ALA A 707 -29.06 13.07 -22.26
N LYS A 708 -28.16 12.09 -22.20
CA LYS A 708 -28.23 10.89 -23.03
C LYS A 708 -27.72 9.63 -22.33
N ASN A 709 -28.15 9.37 -21.10
CA ASN A 709 -27.95 8.06 -20.50
C ASN A 709 -28.94 7.05 -21.10
N SER A 710 -28.52 5.82 -21.36
CA SER A 710 -29.43 4.72 -21.71
C SER A 710 -29.78 3.91 -20.46
N PHE A 711 -31.06 3.88 -20.09
CA PHE A 711 -31.57 3.32 -18.85
C PHE A 711 -32.11 1.87 -18.98
N ASN A 712 -32.21 1.18 -17.86
CA ASN A 712 -32.72 -0.20 -17.76
C ASN A 712 -34.25 -0.26 -17.94
N ALA A 713 -34.77 -1.21 -18.72
CA ALA A 713 -36.22 -1.35 -18.94
C ALA A 713 -37.01 -1.95 -17.75
N GLY A 714 -36.34 -2.42 -16.70
CA GLY A 714 -36.96 -3.16 -15.59
C GLY A 714 -37.48 -2.30 -14.44
N CYS A 715 -38.72 -1.82 -14.52
CA CYS A 715 -39.33 -0.87 -13.56
C CYS A 715 -40.21 -1.46 -12.43
N THR A 716 -40.15 -2.77 -12.16
CA THR A 716 -41.06 -3.43 -11.20
C THR A 716 -40.52 -3.35 -9.77
N GLY A 717 -40.76 -2.24 -9.08
CA GLY A 717 -40.24 -1.94 -7.73
C GLY A 717 -38.85 -1.28 -7.72
N ASN A 718 -38.14 -1.40 -8.84
CA ASN A 718 -36.89 -0.70 -9.15
C ASN A 718 -37.14 0.74 -9.66
N LYS A 719 -36.09 1.55 -9.79
CA LYS A 719 -36.14 2.89 -10.41
C LYS A 719 -34.95 3.11 -11.35
N ASN A 720 -35.19 3.79 -12.47
CA ASN A 720 -34.11 4.36 -13.28
C ASN A 720 -33.44 5.53 -12.55
N ILE A 721 -34.23 6.48 -12.04
CA ILE A 721 -33.73 7.54 -11.15
C ILE A 721 -34.52 7.52 -9.84
N PHE A 722 -33.88 7.08 -8.77
CA PHE A 722 -34.38 7.25 -7.41
C PHE A 722 -33.87 8.57 -6.85
N HIS A 723 -34.74 9.39 -6.28
CA HIS A 723 -34.37 10.50 -5.41
C HIS A 723 -35.25 10.48 -4.15
N TYR A 724 -34.68 10.86 -3.01
CA TYR A 724 -35.39 11.10 -1.76
C TYR A 724 -34.89 12.41 -1.13
N THR A 725 -35.80 13.18 -0.54
CA THR A 725 -35.50 14.46 0.12
C THR A 725 -36.55 14.77 1.19
N THR A 726 -36.17 15.51 2.23
CA THR A 726 -37.07 16.00 3.29
C THR A 726 -37.47 17.48 3.11
N GLY A 727 -37.14 18.05 1.95
CA GLY A 727 -37.55 19.38 1.47
C GLY A 727 -37.53 19.42 -0.07
N THR A 728 -37.50 20.60 -0.68
CA THR A 728 -37.37 20.73 -2.15
C THR A 728 -35.97 21.21 -2.55
N PRO A 729 -35.12 20.28 -2.98
CA PRO A 729 -34.64 20.28 -4.37
C PRO A 729 -35.55 19.42 -5.26
N SER A 730 -35.46 19.61 -6.58
CA SER A 730 -36.15 18.76 -7.56
C SER A 730 -35.25 18.58 -8.78
N LEU A 731 -34.87 17.34 -9.09
CA LEU A 731 -33.94 17.05 -10.18
C LEU A 731 -34.66 17.13 -11.53
N VAL A 732 -34.21 18.04 -12.41
CA VAL A 732 -34.68 18.09 -13.80
C VAL A 732 -33.76 17.25 -14.69
N TYR A 733 -34.31 16.21 -15.31
CA TYR A 733 -33.63 15.38 -16.31
C TYR A 733 -34.16 15.71 -17.71
N SER A 734 -33.35 16.40 -18.52
CA SER A 734 -33.77 16.90 -19.85
C SER A 734 -33.15 16.07 -20.97
N ALA A 735 -33.96 15.24 -21.63
CA ALA A 735 -33.48 14.31 -22.67
C ALA A 735 -34.43 14.21 -23.86
N LEU A 736 -33.96 13.60 -24.96
CA LEU A 736 -34.82 13.24 -26.08
C LEU A 736 -35.79 12.10 -25.65
N PRO A 737 -36.95 11.92 -26.30
CA PRO A 737 -37.96 10.94 -25.87
C PRO A 737 -37.50 9.48 -25.76
N ALA A 738 -36.43 9.10 -26.46
CA ALA A 738 -35.84 7.76 -26.40
C ALA A 738 -34.81 7.57 -25.28
N ASP A 739 -34.29 8.67 -24.73
CA ASP A 739 -33.22 8.72 -23.72
C ASP A 739 -33.77 9.12 -22.33
N LEU A 740 -35.10 9.26 -22.18
CA LEU A 740 -35.75 9.57 -20.91
C LEU A 740 -35.88 8.33 -20.00
N PRO A 741 -35.66 8.46 -18.68
CA PRO A 741 -35.85 7.37 -17.73
C PRO A 741 -37.34 7.02 -17.58
N SER A 742 -37.67 5.74 -17.72
CA SER A 742 -39.05 5.24 -17.75
C SER A 742 -39.74 5.13 -16.38
N CYS A 743 -38.97 5.02 -15.29
CA CYS A 743 -39.48 5.04 -13.92
C CYS A 743 -38.58 5.84 -12.98
N VAL A 744 -39.10 6.93 -12.41
CA VAL A 744 -38.39 7.82 -11.47
C VAL A 744 -39.16 7.97 -10.15
N THR A 745 -38.57 8.54 -9.10
CA THR A 745 -39.35 9.04 -7.93
C THR A 745 -40.03 10.36 -8.29
N THR A 746 -41.30 10.53 -7.90
CA THR A 746 -42.13 11.68 -8.27
C THR A 746 -42.86 12.19 -7.03
N PRO A 747 -42.86 13.51 -6.74
CA PRO A 747 -42.48 14.62 -7.62
C PRO A 747 -40.97 14.98 -7.66
N GLU A 748 -40.11 14.25 -6.97
CA GLU A 748 -38.70 14.62 -6.72
C GLU A 748 -37.83 14.68 -7.98
N VAL A 749 -38.16 13.88 -9.01
CA VAL A 749 -37.50 13.89 -10.33
C VAL A 749 -38.51 14.30 -11.41
N PHE A 750 -38.16 15.30 -12.21
CA PHE A 750 -38.94 15.78 -13.34
C PHE A 750 -38.28 15.43 -14.68
N ASN A 751 -39.00 14.71 -15.53
CA ASN A 751 -38.57 14.38 -16.89
C ASN A 751 -38.96 15.50 -17.88
N ALA A 752 -37.99 16.26 -18.39
CA ALA A 752 -38.19 17.25 -19.44
C ALA A 752 -37.91 16.66 -20.83
N SER A 753 -38.96 16.49 -21.64
CA SER A 753 -38.86 15.91 -22.97
C SER A 753 -38.47 16.93 -24.03
N CYS A 754 -37.26 16.81 -24.59
CA CYS A 754 -36.76 17.69 -25.64
C CYS A 754 -37.33 17.31 -27.01
N VAL A 755 -38.12 18.20 -27.63
CA VAL A 755 -38.83 17.93 -28.90
C VAL A 755 -38.06 18.45 -30.13
N ALA A 756 -37.19 19.45 -29.97
CA ALA A 756 -36.53 20.14 -31.09
C ALA A 756 -35.11 20.66 -30.74
N SER A 757 -34.27 19.79 -30.16
CA SER A 757 -32.88 20.10 -29.78
C SER A 757 -31.85 19.35 -30.65
N THR A 758 -30.60 19.80 -30.66
CA THR A 758 -29.47 19.09 -31.29
C THR A 758 -29.18 17.79 -30.50
N PRO A 759 -29.17 16.60 -31.14
CA PRO A 759 -28.92 15.36 -30.40
C PRO A 759 -27.49 15.28 -29.87
N ASN A 760 -27.33 14.91 -28.60
CA ASN A 760 -26.03 14.65 -27.99
C ASN A 760 -25.36 13.45 -28.71
N GLN A 761 -24.10 13.61 -29.10
CA GLN A 761 -23.34 12.60 -29.85
C GLN A 761 -22.41 11.75 -28.96
N CYS A 762 -22.25 12.12 -27.68
CA CYS A 762 -21.37 11.43 -26.74
C CYS A 762 -19.93 11.16 -27.27
N PRO A 763 -19.23 12.18 -27.81
CA PRO A 763 -17.82 12.03 -28.21
C PRO A 763 -16.96 11.63 -26.99
N SER A 764 -15.93 10.82 -27.20
CA SER A 764 -14.92 10.58 -26.15
C SER A 764 -14.11 11.85 -25.92
N ASN A 765 -14.00 12.34 -24.69
CA ASN A 765 -13.05 13.41 -24.36
C ASN A 765 -11.62 12.86 -24.34
N ILE A 766 -11.45 11.56 -24.07
CA ILE A 766 -10.15 10.87 -24.07
C ILE A 766 -9.62 10.73 -25.51
N SER A 767 -10.47 10.36 -26.47
CA SER A 767 -10.06 10.19 -27.88
C SER A 767 -10.23 11.45 -28.74
N ASN A 768 -10.93 12.47 -28.26
CA ASN A 768 -11.11 13.76 -28.94
C ASN A 768 -10.94 14.91 -27.91
N PRO A 769 -9.76 15.06 -27.28
CA PRO A 769 -9.55 16.10 -26.28
C PRO A 769 -9.65 17.50 -26.91
N VAL A 770 -10.41 18.38 -26.27
CA VAL A 770 -10.54 19.79 -26.66
C VAL A 770 -9.26 20.52 -26.27
N ALA A 771 -8.72 21.36 -27.17
CA ALA A 771 -7.45 22.05 -26.94
C ALA A 771 -7.58 23.15 -25.86
N PRO A 772 -6.52 23.45 -25.07
CA PRO A 772 -6.56 24.46 -24.01
C PRO A 772 -7.06 25.85 -24.46
N SER A 773 -6.67 26.29 -25.66
CA SER A 773 -7.10 27.56 -26.23
C SER A 773 -8.58 27.58 -26.61
N GLU A 774 -9.13 26.44 -27.05
CA GLU A 774 -10.54 26.28 -27.39
C GLU A 774 -11.40 26.17 -26.12
N LEU A 775 -10.92 25.49 -25.08
CA LEU A 775 -11.54 25.49 -23.75
C LEU A 775 -11.68 26.92 -23.20
N VAL A 776 -10.61 27.73 -23.23
CA VAL A 776 -10.66 29.13 -22.77
C VAL A 776 -11.59 29.98 -23.64
N ALA A 777 -11.61 29.80 -24.96
CA ALA A 777 -12.54 30.49 -25.85
C ALA A 777 -14.01 30.16 -25.53
N ASN A 778 -14.33 28.89 -25.33
CA ASN A 778 -15.68 28.41 -25.02
C ASN A 778 -16.14 28.85 -23.62
N ILE A 779 -15.25 28.80 -22.61
CA ILE A 779 -15.52 29.35 -21.26
C ILE A 779 -15.89 30.84 -21.35
N ASN A 780 -15.15 31.62 -22.13
CA ASN A 780 -15.43 33.05 -22.28
C ASN A 780 -16.72 33.34 -23.06
N ALA A 781 -17.01 32.59 -24.13
CA ALA A 781 -18.26 32.72 -24.88
C ALA A 781 -19.49 32.41 -24.00
N ASN A 782 -19.47 31.29 -23.28
CA ASN A 782 -20.53 30.91 -22.34
C ASN A 782 -20.66 31.90 -21.18
N LYS A 783 -19.56 32.48 -20.66
CA LYS A 783 -19.62 33.55 -19.64
C LYS A 783 -20.43 34.75 -20.14
N THR A 784 -20.26 35.16 -21.39
CA THR A 784 -21.07 36.22 -22.01
C THR A 784 -22.55 35.81 -22.06
N THR A 785 -22.87 34.63 -22.59
CA THR A 785 -24.27 34.14 -22.66
C THR A 785 -24.93 34.01 -21.29
N VAL A 786 -24.20 33.58 -20.25
CA VAL A 786 -24.71 33.56 -18.87
C VAL A 786 -25.06 34.98 -18.37
N SER A 787 -24.31 36.00 -18.77
CA SER A 787 -24.66 37.40 -18.46
C SER A 787 -25.93 37.84 -19.19
N GLU A 788 -26.02 37.58 -20.50
CA GLU A 788 -27.18 37.93 -21.35
C GLU A 788 -28.48 37.24 -20.87
N LEU A 789 -28.40 36.00 -20.41
CA LEU A 789 -29.53 35.28 -19.82
C LEU A 789 -29.92 35.85 -18.45
N LYS A 790 -28.94 36.21 -17.60
CA LYS A 790 -29.21 36.84 -16.29
C LYS A 790 -29.86 38.22 -16.41
N GLU A 791 -29.58 38.97 -17.47
CA GLU A 791 -30.27 40.25 -17.77
C GLU A 791 -31.76 40.09 -18.09
N GLN A 792 -32.26 38.88 -18.39
CA GLN A 792 -33.69 38.64 -18.56
C GLN A 792 -34.44 38.56 -17.23
N LEU A 793 -33.78 38.09 -16.15
CA LEU A 793 -34.35 38.05 -14.79
C LEU A 793 -34.54 39.47 -14.26
N ASP A 794 -35.75 39.80 -13.79
CA ASP A 794 -36.12 41.16 -13.34
C ASP A 794 -35.78 42.28 -14.37
N LYS A 795 -35.65 41.94 -15.67
CA LYS A 795 -35.08 42.81 -16.73
C LYS A 795 -33.74 43.46 -16.37
N GLY A 796 -32.89 42.75 -15.63
CA GLY A 796 -31.58 43.22 -15.19
C GLY A 796 -31.64 44.37 -14.17
N ASN A 797 -32.82 44.74 -13.67
CA ASN A 797 -32.96 45.85 -12.73
C ASN A 797 -34.01 45.58 -11.63
N GLN A 798 -33.75 44.54 -10.85
CA GLN A 798 -34.46 44.23 -9.61
C GLN A 798 -34.68 45.46 -8.71
N SER A 799 -33.65 46.29 -8.53
CA SER A 799 -33.72 47.50 -7.69
C SER A 799 -34.76 48.51 -8.19
N MET A 800 -34.91 48.67 -9.52
CA MET A 800 -35.96 49.49 -10.12
C MET A 800 -37.34 48.88 -9.89
N LEU A 801 -37.52 47.56 -10.03
CA LEU A 801 -38.81 46.90 -9.78
C LEU A 801 -39.22 46.99 -8.30
N LEU A 802 -38.29 46.81 -7.37
CA LEU A 802 -38.52 46.99 -5.93
C LEU A 802 -38.85 48.46 -5.58
N SER A 803 -38.18 49.41 -6.21
CA SER A 803 -38.49 50.85 -6.10
C SER A 803 -39.87 51.19 -6.68
N ALA A 804 -40.25 50.60 -7.81
CA ALA A 804 -41.58 50.74 -8.38
C ALA A 804 -42.66 50.17 -7.44
N ILE A 805 -42.45 48.96 -6.89
CA ILE A 805 -43.34 48.34 -5.90
C ILE A 805 -43.52 49.23 -4.66
N SER A 806 -42.47 49.89 -4.16
CA SER A 806 -42.61 50.76 -2.98
C SER A 806 -43.31 52.08 -3.31
N SER A 807 -42.93 52.75 -4.40
CA SER A 807 -43.28 54.15 -4.67
C SER A 807 -44.45 54.40 -5.62
N MET A 808 -44.75 53.48 -6.55
CA MET A 808 -45.74 53.74 -7.62
C MET A 808 -47.18 53.33 -7.27
N PRO A 809 -48.20 53.95 -7.90
CA PRO A 809 -49.59 53.53 -7.85
C PRO A 809 -49.82 52.11 -8.42
N ASN A 810 -50.79 51.39 -7.87
CA ASN A 810 -51.10 49.97 -8.15
C ASN A 810 -51.42 49.63 -9.62
N GLY A 811 -51.72 50.62 -10.47
CA GLY A 811 -51.85 50.46 -11.92
C GLY A 811 -50.51 50.48 -12.67
N GLN A 812 -49.58 51.35 -12.26
CA GLN A 812 -48.22 51.41 -12.82
C GLN A 812 -47.38 50.21 -12.36
N VAL A 813 -47.42 49.87 -11.06
CA VAL A 813 -46.77 48.66 -10.52
C VAL A 813 -47.15 47.41 -11.31
N LYS A 814 -48.43 47.26 -11.67
CA LYS A 814 -48.88 46.13 -12.49
C LYS A 814 -48.24 46.12 -13.88
N ASN A 815 -48.13 47.29 -14.52
CA ASN A 815 -47.59 47.39 -15.87
C ASN A 815 -46.08 47.10 -15.89
N GLU A 816 -45.30 47.62 -14.93
CA GLU A 816 -43.87 47.31 -14.83
C GLU A 816 -43.62 45.82 -14.56
N LEU A 817 -44.35 45.24 -13.61
CA LEU A 817 -44.21 43.81 -13.27
C LEU A 817 -44.67 42.89 -14.40
N LEU A 818 -45.77 43.21 -15.10
CA LEU A 818 -46.16 42.46 -16.31
C LEU A 818 -45.18 42.66 -17.47
N ALA A 819 -44.54 43.82 -17.59
CA ALA A 819 -43.53 44.05 -18.61
C ALA A 819 -42.25 43.24 -18.35
N ALA A 820 -41.91 42.92 -17.10
CA ALA A 820 -40.79 42.05 -16.71
C ALA A 820 -41.19 40.58 -16.46
N SER A 821 -42.46 40.24 -16.60
CA SER A 821 -42.93 38.84 -16.66
C SER A 821 -42.53 38.22 -18.01
N PRO A 822 -42.20 36.92 -18.09
CA PRO A 822 -42.43 35.87 -17.10
C PRO A 822 -41.23 35.56 -16.19
N TYR A 823 -40.30 36.51 -16.03
CA TYR A 823 -38.99 36.30 -15.40
C TYR A 823 -38.80 37.07 -14.08
N LEU A 824 -39.88 37.30 -13.32
CA LEU A 824 -39.80 37.96 -12.02
C LEU A 824 -39.18 37.05 -10.94
N SER A 825 -38.21 37.57 -10.19
CA SER A 825 -37.56 36.86 -9.09
C SER A 825 -38.47 36.69 -7.87
N ASP A 826 -38.17 35.71 -7.00
CA ASP A 826 -38.88 35.49 -5.74
C ASP A 826 -38.94 36.77 -4.89
N LYS A 827 -37.85 37.54 -4.86
CA LYS A 827 -37.73 38.78 -4.10
C LYS A 827 -38.67 39.88 -4.60
N VAL A 828 -38.85 40.00 -5.92
CA VAL A 828 -39.82 40.93 -6.53
C VAL A 828 -41.26 40.42 -6.38
N LEU A 829 -41.49 39.12 -6.58
CA LEU A 829 -42.81 38.48 -6.41
C LEU A 829 -43.32 38.62 -4.96
N ILE A 830 -42.50 38.29 -3.96
CA ILE A 830 -42.82 38.42 -2.53
C ILE A 830 -43.05 39.89 -2.16
N SER A 831 -42.21 40.82 -2.64
CA SER A 831 -42.31 42.24 -2.32
C SER A 831 -43.62 42.88 -2.81
N PHE A 832 -44.15 42.50 -3.98
CA PHE A 832 -45.45 43.04 -4.42
C PHE A 832 -46.63 42.41 -3.68
N LEU A 833 -46.56 41.12 -3.33
CA LEU A 833 -47.59 40.42 -2.54
C LEU A 833 -47.70 41.01 -1.12
N GLN A 834 -46.56 41.42 -0.53
CA GLN A 834 -46.47 42.03 0.80
C GLN A 834 -46.60 43.56 0.80
N LYS A 835 -46.93 44.21 -0.34
CA LYS A 835 -47.03 45.68 -0.46
C LYS A 835 -48.09 46.24 0.53
N PRO A 836 -47.75 47.23 1.39
CA PRO A 836 -48.68 47.80 2.39
C PRO A 836 -49.99 48.41 1.88
N ASN A 837 -50.07 48.71 0.57
CA ASN A 837 -51.32 49.01 -0.12
C ASN A 837 -51.52 47.94 -1.22
N PRO A 838 -52.23 46.83 -0.91
CA PRO A 838 -52.29 45.67 -1.80
C PRO A 838 -52.86 45.98 -3.19
N LEU A 839 -52.32 45.31 -4.20
CA LEU A 839 -52.88 45.38 -5.55
C LEU A 839 -54.27 44.71 -5.58
N PRO A 840 -55.24 45.22 -6.35
CA PRO A 840 -56.54 44.57 -6.52
C PRO A 840 -56.37 43.11 -6.98
N ALA A 841 -57.20 42.19 -6.49
CA ALA A 841 -57.04 40.75 -6.74
C ALA A 841 -56.95 40.37 -8.24
N GLY A 842 -57.58 41.13 -9.14
CA GLY A 842 -57.44 40.95 -10.59
C GLY A 842 -56.06 41.31 -11.16
N HIS A 843 -55.33 42.23 -10.53
CA HIS A 843 -53.94 42.54 -10.85
C HIS A 843 -53.00 41.45 -10.31
N VAL A 844 -53.22 41.00 -9.06
CA VAL A 844 -52.47 39.87 -8.47
C VAL A 844 -52.59 38.62 -9.34
N LYS A 845 -53.81 38.29 -9.78
CA LYS A 845 -54.06 37.22 -10.77
C LYS A 845 -53.21 37.37 -12.03
N GLN A 846 -53.20 38.56 -12.64
CA GLN A 846 -52.49 38.79 -13.90
C GLN A 846 -50.97 38.59 -13.72
N ILE A 847 -50.38 39.14 -12.66
CA ILE A 847 -48.94 39.03 -12.41
C ILE A 847 -48.55 37.59 -12.05
N ILE A 848 -49.28 36.92 -11.15
CA ILE A 848 -48.94 35.54 -10.77
C ILE A 848 -49.10 34.59 -11.94
N ILE A 849 -50.22 34.61 -12.69
CA ILE A 849 -50.41 33.71 -13.84
C ILE A 849 -49.34 33.94 -14.91
N ALA A 850 -48.90 35.19 -15.11
CA ALA A 850 -47.81 35.51 -16.05
C ALA A 850 -46.42 34.99 -15.61
N ASN A 851 -46.25 34.55 -14.37
CA ASN A 851 -45.00 33.97 -13.83
C ASN A 851 -45.23 32.57 -13.23
N SER A 852 -46.34 31.90 -13.58
CA SER A 852 -46.69 30.59 -13.02
C SER A 852 -46.07 29.42 -13.80
N PRO A 853 -45.76 28.28 -13.14
CA PRO A 853 -45.81 28.07 -11.69
C PRO A 853 -44.77 28.90 -10.92
N VAL A 854 -45.18 29.44 -9.77
CA VAL A 854 -44.28 30.18 -8.86
C VAL A 854 -43.60 29.24 -7.87
N THR A 855 -42.46 29.65 -7.31
CA THR A 855 -41.76 28.85 -6.28
C THR A 855 -42.61 28.69 -5.01
N GLU A 856 -42.33 27.66 -4.22
CA GLU A 856 -43.05 27.39 -2.98
C GLU A 856 -42.97 28.57 -1.97
N LYS A 857 -41.85 29.32 -1.95
CA LYS A 857 -41.70 30.54 -1.14
C LYS A 857 -42.68 31.65 -1.55
N VAL A 858 -42.85 31.83 -2.86
CA VAL A 858 -43.84 32.77 -3.42
C VAL A 858 -45.25 32.23 -3.20
N LYS A 859 -45.48 30.91 -3.32
CA LYS A 859 -46.78 30.28 -3.09
C LYS A 859 -47.26 30.45 -1.64
N GLN A 860 -46.41 30.18 -0.65
CA GLN A 860 -46.74 30.40 0.77
C GLN A 860 -47.06 31.88 1.06
N THR A 861 -46.34 32.81 0.43
CA THR A 861 -46.61 34.24 0.53
C THR A 861 -47.95 34.62 -0.12
N LEU A 862 -48.25 34.05 -1.28
CA LEU A 862 -49.50 34.22 -2.03
C LEU A 862 -50.70 33.61 -1.28
N ASP A 863 -50.49 32.49 -0.59
CA ASP A 863 -51.53 31.80 0.18
C ASP A 863 -52.00 32.64 1.38
N ALA A 864 -51.10 33.41 1.98
CA ALA A 864 -51.46 34.41 2.99
C ALA A 864 -52.27 35.61 2.46
N VAL A 865 -52.36 35.81 1.13
CA VAL A 865 -53.12 36.92 0.53
C VAL A 865 -54.62 36.57 0.43
N ALA A 866 -55.46 37.46 0.97
CA ALA A 866 -56.91 37.37 0.92
C ALA A 866 -57.43 37.59 -0.53
N LEU A 867 -57.55 36.50 -1.29
CA LEU A 867 -58.04 36.48 -2.67
C LEU A 867 -59.42 35.81 -2.77
N PRO A 868 -60.37 36.34 -3.57
CA PRO A 868 -61.65 35.68 -3.82
C PRO A 868 -61.49 34.27 -4.40
N ASN A 869 -62.28 33.30 -3.94
CA ASN A 869 -62.15 31.88 -4.28
C ASN A 869 -62.06 31.60 -5.80
N GLY A 870 -62.85 32.31 -6.61
CA GLY A 870 -62.83 32.17 -8.08
C GLY A 870 -61.54 32.69 -8.74
N ILE A 871 -60.83 33.64 -8.12
CA ILE A 871 -59.50 34.08 -8.56
C ILE A 871 -58.43 33.08 -8.09
N ARG A 872 -58.50 32.67 -6.81
CA ARG A 872 -57.57 31.68 -6.23
C ARG A 872 -57.56 30.37 -7.01
N SER A 873 -58.73 29.83 -7.34
CA SER A 873 -58.87 28.63 -8.19
C SER A 873 -58.25 28.81 -9.60
N GLN A 874 -58.38 30.00 -10.21
CA GLN A 874 -57.77 30.29 -11.51
C GLN A 874 -56.24 30.44 -11.45
N ILE A 875 -55.68 30.74 -10.27
CA ILE A 875 -54.24 30.78 -10.04
C ILE A 875 -53.70 29.38 -9.75
N GLU A 876 -54.38 28.56 -8.94
CA GLU A 876 -54.00 27.16 -8.68
C GLU A 876 -53.94 26.33 -9.97
N VAL A 877 -54.90 26.50 -10.88
CA VAL A 877 -54.88 25.84 -12.20
C VAL A 877 -53.66 26.22 -13.05
N ALA A 878 -53.03 27.38 -12.79
CA ALA A 878 -51.79 27.79 -13.44
C ALA A 878 -50.52 27.26 -12.76
N GLN A 879 -50.60 26.68 -11.54
CA GLN A 879 -49.43 26.13 -10.82
C GLN A 879 -49.07 24.70 -11.28
N THR A 880 -49.12 24.43 -12.59
CA THR A 880 -48.79 23.12 -13.18
C THR A 880 -47.69 23.23 -14.24
N GLY A 881 -46.71 22.31 -14.19
CA GLY A 881 -45.59 22.25 -15.15
C GLY A 881 -44.31 22.95 -14.66
N ILE A 882 -43.51 23.43 -15.61
CA ILE A 882 -42.29 24.23 -15.40
C ILE A 882 -42.58 25.66 -15.90
N SER A 883 -42.17 26.69 -15.15
CA SER A 883 -42.35 28.08 -15.56
C SER A 883 -41.25 28.54 -16.52
N ALA A 884 -41.51 29.56 -17.34
CA ALA A 884 -40.50 30.11 -18.24
C ALA A 884 -39.24 30.59 -17.48
N ARG A 885 -39.42 31.15 -16.27
CA ARG A 885 -38.30 31.49 -15.38
C ARG A 885 -37.51 30.26 -14.95
N GLN A 886 -38.15 29.15 -14.58
CA GLN A 886 -37.44 27.92 -14.21
C GLN A 886 -36.69 27.30 -15.40
N VAL A 887 -37.18 27.46 -16.63
CA VAL A 887 -36.41 27.09 -17.85
C VAL A 887 -35.15 27.96 -17.97
N LEU A 888 -35.28 29.29 -17.83
CA LEU A 888 -34.18 30.25 -17.90
C LEU A 888 -33.13 30.02 -16.80
N GLU A 889 -33.57 29.81 -15.55
CA GLU A 889 -32.70 29.49 -14.41
C GLU A 889 -31.96 28.16 -14.61
N ASN A 890 -32.62 27.15 -15.19
CA ASN A 890 -31.96 25.90 -15.57
C ASN A 890 -30.95 26.09 -16.72
N GLU A 891 -31.26 26.90 -17.72
CA GLU A 891 -30.35 27.20 -18.84
C GLU A 891 -29.06 27.88 -18.36
N ILE A 892 -29.21 28.87 -17.47
CA ILE A 892 -28.08 29.53 -16.78
C ILE A 892 -27.26 28.49 -16.01
N ALA A 893 -27.90 27.67 -15.16
CA ALA A 893 -27.21 26.67 -14.35
C ALA A 893 -26.46 25.62 -15.19
N GLN A 894 -27.01 25.20 -16.34
CA GLN A 894 -26.33 24.27 -17.24
C GLN A 894 -25.12 24.91 -17.95
N LEU A 895 -25.18 26.19 -18.35
CA LEU A 895 -24.00 26.87 -18.90
C LEU A 895 -22.91 27.10 -17.85
N GLU A 896 -23.29 27.38 -16.60
CA GLU A 896 -22.34 27.47 -15.48
C GLU A 896 -21.70 26.10 -15.17
N LEU A 897 -22.47 25.01 -15.24
CA LEU A 897 -21.98 23.63 -15.13
C LEU A 897 -20.97 23.30 -16.25
N GLU A 898 -21.32 23.48 -17.52
CA GLU A 898 -20.40 23.19 -18.65
C GLU A 898 -19.13 24.05 -18.56
N ASN A 899 -19.24 25.31 -18.11
CA ASN A 899 -18.08 26.16 -17.84
C ASN A 899 -17.17 25.62 -16.74
N GLN A 900 -17.74 25.12 -15.63
CA GLN A 900 -16.94 24.52 -14.57
C GLN A 900 -16.31 23.20 -15.04
N LEU A 901 -16.98 22.39 -15.85
CA LEU A 901 -16.42 21.16 -16.43
C LEU A 901 -15.28 21.45 -17.41
N MET A 902 -15.40 22.46 -18.27
CA MET A 902 -14.31 22.92 -19.16
C MET A 902 -13.13 23.50 -18.39
N LYS A 903 -13.39 24.24 -17.30
CA LYS A 903 -12.34 24.76 -16.39
C LYS A 903 -11.61 23.62 -15.69
N ASN A 904 -12.34 22.64 -15.17
CA ASN A 904 -11.78 21.42 -14.58
C ASN A 904 -10.90 20.67 -15.59
N GLU A 905 -11.33 20.57 -16.86
CA GLU A 905 -10.54 19.92 -17.92
C GLU A 905 -9.27 20.70 -18.27
N TYR A 906 -9.35 22.03 -18.43
CA TYR A 906 -8.17 22.86 -18.67
C TYR A 906 -7.14 22.69 -17.53
N ILE A 907 -7.59 22.71 -16.28
CA ILE A 907 -6.71 22.50 -15.11
C ILE A 907 -6.09 21.09 -15.14
N ARG A 908 -6.85 20.04 -15.46
CA ARG A 908 -6.29 18.67 -15.65
C ARG A 908 -5.20 18.66 -16.72
N GLN A 909 -5.42 19.28 -17.89
CA GLN A 909 -4.44 19.35 -18.97
C GLN A 909 -3.19 20.16 -18.56
N CYS A 910 -3.33 21.26 -17.81
CA CYS A 910 -2.20 22.00 -17.26
C CYS A 910 -1.39 21.14 -16.26
N LEU A 911 -2.05 20.43 -15.35
CA LEU A 911 -1.38 19.56 -14.36
C LEU A 911 -0.66 18.37 -15.03
N ASP A 912 -1.26 17.76 -16.06
CA ASP A 912 -0.66 16.66 -16.83
C ASP A 912 0.62 17.09 -17.55
N ASN A 913 0.67 18.32 -18.06
CA ASN A 913 1.84 18.90 -18.72
C ASN A 913 2.78 19.65 -17.76
N LYS A 914 2.54 19.60 -16.43
CA LYS A 914 3.25 20.36 -15.38
C LYS A 914 3.27 21.88 -15.59
N LEU A 915 2.30 22.43 -16.32
CA LEU A 915 2.10 23.84 -16.61
C LEU A 915 1.28 24.54 -15.50
N VAL A 916 1.64 24.32 -14.23
CA VAL A 916 0.83 24.73 -13.05
C VAL A 916 0.50 26.23 -13.06
N ASN A 917 1.42 27.09 -13.52
CA ASN A 917 1.18 28.54 -13.59
C ASN A 917 0.03 28.91 -14.53
N GLN A 918 -0.20 28.19 -15.63
CA GLN A 918 -1.33 28.45 -16.53
C GLN A 918 -2.69 28.13 -15.87
N ALA A 919 -2.71 27.21 -14.90
CA ALA A 919 -3.89 26.95 -14.08
C ALA A 919 -4.11 28.07 -13.04
N LYS A 920 -3.04 28.61 -12.43
CA LYS A 920 -3.12 29.81 -11.58
C LYS A 920 -3.68 31.00 -12.36
N ASP A 921 -3.09 31.29 -13.53
CA ASP A 921 -3.52 32.38 -14.41
C ASP A 921 -5.02 32.31 -14.75
N LEU A 922 -5.57 31.12 -15.02
CA LEU A 922 -7.00 30.95 -15.31
C LEU A 922 -7.88 31.21 -14.07
N LEU A 923 -7.43 30.84 -12.87
CA LEU A 923 -8.18 31.00 -11.62
C LEU A 923 -8.13 32.45 -11.11
N ASP A 924 -6.95 33.08 -11.12
CA ASP A 924 -6.77 34.50 -10.76
C ASP A 924 -7.59 35.42 -11.68
N ASN A 925 -7.53 35.21 -13.01
CA ASN A 925 -8.37 35.95 -13.97
C ASN A 925 -9.84 35.50 -13.94
N GLY A 926 -10.15 34.37 -13.29
CA GLY A 926 -11.52 33.91 -13.06
C GLY A 926 -12.27 34.78 -12.05
N ASN A 927 -11.59 35.13 -10.95
CA ASN A 927 -12.06 36.01 -9.86
C ASN A 927 -13.45 35.67 -9.26
N LEU A 928 -13.90 34.42 -9.41
CA LEU A 928 -15.08 33.89 -8.72
C LEU A 928 -14.65 33.27 -7.37
N CYS A 929 -15.54 33.29 -6.37
CA CYS A 929 -15.30 32.63 -5.08
C CYS A 929 -14.84 31.15 -5.20
N SER A 930 -15.41 30.40 -6.15
CA SER A 930 -15.01 29.03 -6.49
C SER A 930 -13.58 28.94 -6.99
N ASP A 931 -13.13 29.96 -7.72
CA ASP A 931 -11.85 29.96 -8.43
C ASP A 931 -10.74 30.34 -7.44
N LYS A 932 -11.01 31.30 -6.54
CA LYS A 932 -10.18 31.60 -5.36
C LYS A 932 -10.04 30.39 -4.43
N ALA A 933 -11.15 29.73 -4.10
CA ALA A 933 -11.13 28.52 -3.28
C ALA A 933 -10.37 27.35 -3.95
N SER A 934 -10.39 27.28 -5.29
CA SER A 934 -9.62 26.31 -6.08
C SER A 934 -8.13 26.65 -6.19
N LEU A 935 -7.77 27.92 -6.00
CA LEU A 935 -6.39 28.41 -6.06
C LEU A 935 -5.64 28.19 -4.74
N LEU A 936 -6.32 28.24 -3.58
CA LEU A 936 -5.76 27.96 -2.26
C LEU A 936 -4.86 26.69 -2.20
N PRO A 937 -5.31 25.48 -2.62
CA PRO A 937 -4.47 24.26 -2.63
C PRO A 937 -3.28 24.31 -3.60
N ILE A 938 -3.25 25.26 -4.53
CA ILE A 938 -2.14 25.45 -5.47
C ILE A 938 -1.10 26.39 -4.87
N VAL A 939 -1.51 27.47 -4.19
CA VAL A 939 -0.58 28.50 -3.69
C VAL A 939 -0.08 28.28 -2.25
N ILE A 940 -0.77 27.48 -1.42
CA ILE A 940 -0.44 27.31 0.01
C ILE A 940 0.99 26.77 0.29
N LYS A 941 1.60 26.06 -0.67
CA LYS A 941 2.99 25.57 -0.58
C LYS A 941 4.03 26.51 -1.21
N GLU A 942 3.60 27.56 -1.92
CA GLU A 942 4.47 28.50 -2.63
C GLU A 942 4.48 29.91 -2.01
N ASP A 943 3.31 30.48 -1.71
CA ASP A 943 3.14 31.85 -1.23
C ASP A 943 2.04 31.94 -0.16
N LEU A 944 2.48 32.03 1.09
CA LEU A 944 1.61 32.22 2.25
C LEU A 944 0.95 33.61 2.26
N SER A 945 1.60 34.64 1.70
CA SER A 945 1.07 36.00 1.64
C SER A 945 -0.09 36.09 0.64
N ARG A 946 0.04 35.45 -0.53
CA ARG A 946 -1.08 35.29 -1.48
C ARG A 946 -2.18 34.40 -0.89
N THR A 947 -1.82 33.37 -0.12
CA THR A 947 -2.79 32.50 0.58
C THR A 947 -3.62 33.29 1.60
N ASP A 948 -2.98 34.11 2.44
CA ASP A 948 -3.65 34.99 3.40
C ASP A 948 -4.59 35.99 2.70
N GLN A 949 -4.14 36.59 1.60
CA GLN A 949 -4.97 37.49 0.80
C GLN A 949 -6.22 36.78 0.25
N LEU A 950 -6.07 35.60 -0.35
CA LEU A 950 -7.19 34.83 -0.90
C LEU A 950 -8.21 34.43 0.18
N ILE A 951 -7.75 34.07 1.39
CA ILE A 951 -8.64 33.77 2.52
C ILE A 951 -9.45 35.00 2.93
N SER A 952 -8.84 36.20 2.93
CA SER A 952 -9.57 37.46 3.19
C SER A 952 -10.60 37.73 2.10
N GLU A 953 -10.20 37.66 0.83
CA GLU A 953 -11.08 37.92 -0.31
C GLU A 953 -12.32 37.00 -0.32
N ILE A 954 -12.15 35.71 0.00
CA ILE A 954 -13.25 34.75 0.10
C ILE A 954 -14.17 35.08 1.29
N ARG A 955 -13.62 35.51 2.43
CA ARG A 955 -14.43 35.90 3.60
C ARG A 955 -15.24 37.16 3.37
N ASP A 956 -14.72 38.14 2.63
CA ASP A 956 -15.46 39.34 2.24
C ASP A 956 -16.64 38.98 1.31
N GLU A 957 -16.44 38.07 0.35
CA GLU A 957 -17.52 37.54 -0.51
C GLU A 957 -18.57 36.74 0.29
N VAL A 958 -18.16 35.98 1.31
CA VAL A 958 -19.07 35.24 2.22
C VAL A 958 -20.03 36.17 2.96
N VAL A 959 -19.59 37.36 3.38
CA VAL A 959 -20.46 38.36 4.04
C VAL A 959 -21.55 38.82 3.08
N ILE A 960 -21.18 39.19 1.84
CA ILE A 960 -22.11 39.63 0.81
C ILE A 960 -23.18 38.55 0.51
N ILE A 961 -22.78 37.29 0.38
CA ILE A 961 -23.70 36.17 0.13
C ILE A 961 -24.70 35.99 1.29
N ARG A 962 -24.29 36.26 2.54
CA ARG A 962 -25.16 36.15 3.73
C ARG A 962 -26.13 37.31 3.87
N ASP A 963 -25.75 38.52 3.44
CA ASP A 963 -26.65 39.68 3.40
C ASP A 963 -27.77 39.50 2.36
N GLU A 964 -27.49 38.82 1.24
CA GLU A 964 -28.51 38.46 0.24
C GLU A 964 -29.36 37.24 0.65
N ILE A 965 -28.71 36.18 1.16
CA ILE A 965 -29.36 34.91 1.54
C ILE A 965 -28.88 34.49 2.93
N PRO A 966 -29.60 34.88 4.00
CA PRO A 966 -29.34 34.39 5.34
C PRO A 966 -29.35 32.85 5.40
N ASN A 967 -28.33 32.27 6.02
CA ASN A 967 -28.08 30.81 6.10
C ASN A 967 -27.80 30.11 4.76
N CYS A 968 -27.23 30.80 3.75
CA CYS A 968 -26.82 30.18 2.49
C CYS A 968 -25.79 29.03 2.66
N PRO A 969 -26.08 27.78 2.21
CA PRO A 969 -25.15 26.65 2.34
C PRO A 969 -23.80 26.85 1.63
N LYS A 970 -23.80 27.58 0.51
CA LYS A 970 -22.57 27.95 -0.23
C LYS A 970 -21.64 28.79 0.63
N ALA A 971 -22.17 29.78 1.36
CA ALA A 971 -21.37 30.60 2.28
C ALA A 971 -20.78 29.75 3.42
N ALA A 972 -21.59 28.89 4.04
CA ALA A 972 -21.13 27.99 5.10
C ALA A 972 -20.08 26.96 4.64
N THR A 973 -20.07 26.61 3.34
CA THR A 973 -19.04 25.75 2.74
C THR A 973 -17.72 26.51 2.52
N LEU A 974 -17.80 27.76 2.04
CA LEU A 974 -16.64 28.63 1.84
C LEU A 974 -15.95 28.97 3.17
N GLU A 975 -16.71 29.25 4.24
CA GLU A 975 -16.16 29.45 5.59
C GLU A 975 -15.36 28.25 6.08
N LYS A 976 -15.87 27.02 5.92
CA LYS A 976 -15.16 25.78 6.30
C LYS A 976 -13.83 25.63 5.56
N ILE A 977 -13.78 26.02 4.28
CA ILE A 977 -12.54 26.05 3.49
C ILE A 977 -11.57 27.06 4.10
N CYS A 978 -12.00 28.32 4.30
CA CYS A 978 -11.16 29.35 4.92
C CYS A 978 -10.60 28.93 6.29
N ASP A 979 -11.45 28.37 7.18
CA ASP A 979 -11.04 27.87 8.50
C ASP A 979 -9.90 26.84 8.42
N PHE A 980 -9.97 25.92 7.46
CA PHE A 980 -8.98 24.85 7.29
C PHE A 980 -7.67 25.35 6.68
N TYR A 981 -7.74 26.18 5.64
CA TYR A 981 -6.54 26.75 5.04
C TYR A 981 -5.85 27.72 6.02
N ASP A 982 -6.59 28.46 6.86
CA ASP A 982 -6.05 29.22 7.99
C ASP A 982 -5.29 28.34 9.00
N GLU A 983 -5.90 27.23 9.42
CA GLU A 983 -5.37 26.37 10.47
C GLU A 983 -4.11 25.62 10.02
N VAL A 984 -3.96 25.35 8.72
CA VAL A 984 -2.93 24.44 8.18
C VAL A 984 -1.76 25.16 7.46
N LYS A 985 -1.97 26.36 6.89
CA LYS A 985 -0.94 27.12 6.13
C LYS A 985 0.39 27.30 6.87
N SER A 986 0.34 27.64 8.15
CA SER A 986 1.52 27.88 8.99
C SER A 986 2.32 26.60 9.31
N LYS A 987 1.70 25.43 9.18
CA LYS A 987 2.26 24.11 9.54
C LYS A 987 2.88 23.42 8.34
N ILE A 988 2.25 23.55 7.17
CA ILE A 988 2.83 23.24 5.85
C ILE A 988 4.18 23.95 5.70
N ALA A 989 4.24 25.23 6.06
CA ALA A 989 5.44 26.07 5.90
C ALA A 989 6.62 25.73 6.82
N SER A 990 6.41 25.01 7.92
CA SER A 990 7.35 25.00 9.06
C SER A 990 7.87 23.64 9.50
N THR A 991 7.25 22.53 9.07
CA THR A 991 7.58 21.19 9.62
C THR A 991 7.65 20.05 8.60
N GLY A 992 6.86 20.10 7.53
CA GLY A 992 6.71 18.96 6.61
C GLY A 992 6.13 17.69 7.26
N SER A 993 5.61 17.78 8.49
CA SER A 993 5.03 16.65 9.22
C SER A 993 4.22 17.17 10.41
N PHE A 994 2.96 16.75 10.54
CA PHE A 994 2.11 17.16 11.67
C PHE A 994 2.49 16.41 12.97
N ASN A 995 3.59 15.66 12.99
CA ASN A 995 4.14 15.02 14.20
C ASN A 995 4.61 16.03 15.28
N ILE A 996 4.57 17.33 14.99
CA ILE A 996 4.90 18.43 15.91
C ILE A 996 3.71 19.41 16.13
N LEU A 997 2.46 18.98 15.87
CA LEU A 997 1.27 19.72 16.31
C LEU A 997 1.33 20.00 17.81
N SER A 998 1.03 21.23 18.24
CA SER A 998 0.68 21.46 19.64
C SER A 998 -0.67 20.80 19.95
N SER A 999 -0.95 20.59 21.24
CA SER A 999 -2.27 20.08 21.68
C SER A 999 -3.43 20.98 21.25
N THR A 1000 -3.18 22.28 21.05
CA THR A 1000 -4.15 23.24 20.48
C THR A 1000 -4.39 22.97 18.99
N ASP A 1001 -3.33 22.80 18.21
CA ASP A 1001 -3.43 22.58 16.77
C ASP A 1001 -4.14 21.26 16.45
N GLU A 1002 -3.87 20.21 17.25
CA GLU A 1002 -4.59 18.95 17.14
C GLU A 1002 -6.09 19.13 17.47
N GLN A 1003 -6.43 19.89 18.53
CA GLN A 1003 -7.82 20.20 18.86
C GLN A 1003 -8.54 21.01 17.77
N ASN A 1004 -7.87 21.93 17.10
CA ASN A 1004 -8.45 22.71 16.00
C ASN A 1004 -8.70 21.84 14.75
N ILE A 1005 -7.73 21.02 14.33
CA ILE A 1005 -7.90 20.08 13.21
C ILE A 1005 -9.04 19.09 13.53
N ARG A 1006 -9.10 18.58 14.76
CA ARG A 1006 -10.22 17.77 15.26
C ARG A 1006 -11.56 18.52 15.20
N ALA A 1007 -11.62 19.79 15.60
CA ALA A 1007 -12.84 20.60 15.51
C ALA A 1007 -13.30 20.84 14.06
N ILE A 1008 -12.42 20.74 13.07
CA ILE A 1008 -12.77 20.75 11.64
C ILE A 1008 -13.21 19.34 11.18
N ALA A 1009 -12.49 18.29 11.56
CA ALA A 1009 -12.82 16.89 11.28
C ALA A 1009 -14.18 16.45 11.85
N ALA A 1010 -14.66 17.12 12.90
CA ALA A 1010 -15.98 16.92 13.48
C ALA A 1010 -17.14 17.49 12.63
N LYS A 1011 -16.86 18.43 11.71
CA LYS A 1011 -17.86 19.08 10.84
C LYS A 1011 -18.30 18.13 9.71
N THR A 1012 -19.28 18.57 8.91
CA THR A 1012 -19.67 17.96 7.63
C THR A 1012 -19.06 18.72 6.44
N GLY A 1013 -18.94 18.07 5.28
CA GLY A 1013 -18.44 18.66 4.02
C GLY A 1013 -17.04 18.18 3.63
N ALA A 1014 -16.67 18.40 2.36
CA ALA A 1014 -15.37 18.02 1.80
C ALA A 1014 -14.17 18.39 2.72
N THR A 1015 -14.16 19.60 3.28
CA THR A 1015 -13.06 20.06 4.15
C THR A 1015 -12.92 19.29 5.46
N ALA A 1016 -13.99 18.67 5.97
CA ALA A 1016 -13.89 17.77 7.12
C ALA A 1016 -13.12 16.49 6.73
N ILE A 1017 -13.27 16.02 5.49
CA ILE A 1017 -12.54 14.87 4.95
C ILE A 1017 -11.05 15.21 4.80
N ASN A 1018 -10.68 16.42 4.35
CA ASN A 1018 -9.29 16.90 4.37
C ASN A 1018 -8.66 16.84 5.78
N ALA A 1019 -9.38 17.30 6.80
CA ALA A 1019 -8.92 17.25 8.20
C ALA A 1019 -8.84 15.82 8.75
N GLN A 1020 -9.80 14.96 8.41
CA GLN A 1020 -9.79 13.53 8.75
C GLN A 1020 -8.63 12.79 8.06
N ASN A 1021 -8.30 13.13 6.82
CA ASN A 1021 -7.16 12.57 6.09
C ASN A 1021 -5.81 12.96 6.73
N ALA A 1022 -5.69 14.18 7.28
CA ALA A 1022 -4.52 14.57 8.08
C ALA A 1022 -4.40 13.73 9.37
N LEU A 1023 -5.50 13.52 10.10
CA LEU A 1023 -5.51 12.65 11.29
C LEU A 1023 -5.15 11.19 10.92
N SER A 1024 -5.62 10.69 9.79
CA SER A 1024 -5.24 9.37 9.25
C SER A 1024 -3.72 9.25 9.04
N LEU A 1025 -3.10 10.23 8.37
CA LEU A 1025 -1.66 10.20 8.07
C LEU A 1025 -0.78 10.37 9.33
N PHE A 1026 -1.13 11.29 10.22
CA PHE A 1026 -0.24 11.73 11.31
C PHE A 1026 -0.60 11.20 12.71
N LYS A 1027 -1.80 10.63 12.88
CA LYS A 1027 -2.23 9.96 14.13
C LYS A 1027 -2.55 8.47 13.94
N GLY A 1028 -2.64 7.99 12.69
CA GLY A 1028 -3.08 6.62 12.35
C GLY A 1028 -4.61 6.44 12.40
N GLU A 1029 -5.37 7.53 12.57
CA GLU A 1029 -6.82 7.51 12.79
C GLU A 1029 -7.58 7.23 11.48
N ASN A 1030 -7.94 5.96 11.27
CA ASN A 1030 -8.67 5.54 10.08
C ASN A 1030 -10.18 5.63 10.30
N ILE A 1031 -10.87 6.31 9.38
CA ILE A 1031 -12.33 6.38 9.33
C ILE A 1031 -12.81 5.45 8.20
N GLU A 1032 -13.55 4.39 8.57
CA GLU A 1032 -14.35 3.62 7.61
C GLU A 1032 -15.47 4.51 7.04
N ARG A 1033 -15.77 4.36 5.76
CA ARG A 1033 -16.82 5.10 5.05
C ARG A 1033 -17.65 4.11 4.23
N PHE A 1034 -18.90 4.48 3.95
CA PHE A 1034 -19.89 3.62 3.30
C PHE A 1034 -20.66 4.46 2.26
N ALA A 1035 -21.36 3.81 1.33
CA ALA A 1035 -22.41 4.46 0.57
C ALA A 1035 -23.61 4.79 1.48
N GLU A 1036 -24.33 5.88 1.23
CA GLU A 1036 -25.51 6.20 2.03
C GLU A 1036 -26.64 5.14 1.87
N PRO A 1037 -27.44 4.89 2.92
CA PRO A 1037 -28.59 3.99 2.84
C PRO A 1037 -29.67 4.46 1.86
N ILE A 1038 -30.16 3.55 1.02
CA ILE A 1038 -31.32 3.78 0.16
C ILE A 1038 -32.59 3.40 0.94
N ILE A 1039 -33.26 4.39 1.52
CA ILE A 1039 -34.44 4.20 2.38
C ILE A 1039 -35.72 4.14 1.53
N LEU A 1040 -36.34 2.94 1.48
CA LEU A 1040 -37.51 2.67 0.65
C LEU A 1040 -38.84 3.24 1.16
N THR A 1041 -39.07 3.24 2.47
CA THR A 1041 -40.32 3.73 3.08
C THR A 1041 -40.07 4.33 4.48
N PRO A 1042 -40.30 5.63 4.70
CA PRO A 1042 -40.19 6.23 6.02
C PRO A 1042 -41.42 5.88 6.89
N ASN A 1043 -41.32 4.79 7.66
CA ASN A 1043 -42.09 4.68 8.90
C ASN A 1043 -41.56 5.73 9.90
N ASN A 1044 -42.37 6.11 10.90
CA ASN A 1044 -42.05 7.14 11.91
C ASN A 1044 -40.91 6.78 12.89
N ALA A 1045 -40.00 5.88 12.52
CA ALA A 1045 -38.69 5.81 13.14
C ALA A 1045 -37.94 7.14 12.91
N ARG A 1046 -37.15 7.56 13.89
CA ARG A 1046 -36.28 8.74 13.72
C ARG A 1046 -35.38 8.54 12.50
N LEU A 1047 -35.06 9.65 11.82
CA LEU A 1047 -33.99 9.69 10.83
C LEU A 1047 -32.69 9.15 11.44
N LEU A 1048 -32.38 7.89 11.17
CA LEU A 1048 -31.01 7.45 11.08
C LEU A 1048 -30.47 8.08 9.81
N GLN A 1049 -29.99 9.33 9.94
CA GLN A 1049 -28.90 9.78 9.08
C GLN A 1049 -27.82 8.69 9.11
N PRO A 1050 -27.18 8.35 7.99
CA PRO A 1050 -25.90 7.68 8.06
C PRO A 1050 -24.98 8.56 8.91
N GLN A 1051 -24.71 8.10 10.14
CA GLN A 1051 -23.59 8.60 10.89
C GLN A 1051 -22.36 8.25 10.06
N THR A 1052 -21.73 9.26 9.45
CA THR A 1052 -20.28 9.26 9.43
C THR A 1052 -19.81 9.00 10.87
N SER A 1053 -18.72 8.26 11.08
CA SER A 1053 -18.23 7.92 12.42
C SER A 1053 -17.60 9.13 13.16
N ASN A 1054 -18.14 10.33 12.95
CA ASN A 1054 -18.05 11.50 13.82
C ASN A 1054 -18.64 11.23 15.24
N ALA A 1055 -19.08 9.99 15.53
CA ALA A 1055 -19.26 9.45 16.88
C ALA A 1055 -17.95 9.42 17.71
N GLN A 1056 -16.79 9.66 17.10
CA GLN A 1056 -15.64 10.25 17.81
C GLN A 1056 -15.39 11.69 17.35
N LEU A 1057 -16.12 12.66 17.92
CA LEU A 1057 -15.57 13.99 18.27
C LEU A 1057 -16.45 14.91 19.15
N GLN A 1058 -17.50 14.40 19.79
CA GLN A 1058 -18.01 14.98 21.05
C GLN A 1058 -18.58 13.90 21.97
N SER A 1059 -18.57 14.17 23.28
CA SER A 1059 -18.92 13.22 24.35
C SER A 1059 -20.36 12.71 24.27
N GLY A 1060 -20.56 11.38 24.24
CA GLY A 1060 -21.93 10.83 24.17
C GLY A 1060 -22.14 9.31 24.18
N ILE A 1061 -21.15 8.48 24.58
CA ILE A 1061 -21.37 7.03 24.77
C ILE A 1061 -21.23 6.71 26.26
N ASP A 1062 -22.26 6.13 26.88
CA ASP A 1062 -22.24 5.65 28.27
C ASP A 1062 -21.45 4.34 28.40
N TYR A 1063 -20.14 4.40 28.12
CA TYR A 1063 -19.19 3.39 28.58
C TYR A 1063 -18.69 3.78 29.96
N LYS A 1064 -18.69 2.81 30.89
CA LYS A 1064 -18.21 2.98 32.25
C LYS A 1064 -17.12 1.96 32.48
N LEU A 1065 -15.86 2.39 32.51
CA LEU A 1065 -14.73 1.58 32.96
C LEU A 1065 -14.27 2.09 34.32
N ASN A 1066 -14.39 1.30 35.38
CA ASN A 1066 -13.90 1.64 36.73
C ASN A 1066 -13.36 0.40 37.44
N ASN A 1067 -12.65 0.59 38.55
CA ASN A 1067 -12.31 -0.51 39.44
C ASN A 1067 -12.40 -0.12 40.91
N TYR A 1068 -12.83 -1.06 41.76
CA TYR A 1068 -12.97 -0.83 43.20
C TYR A 1068 -12.70 -2.11 44.01
N PRO A 1069 -11.92 -2.04 45.11
CA PRO A 1069 -11.14 -0.89 45.57
C PRO A 1069 -9.94 -0.57 44.65
N ASN A 1070 -9.41 0.65 44.73
CA ASN A 1070 -8.18 1.07 44.09
C ASN A 1070 -7.50 2.18 44.92
N PRO A 1071 -6.29 1.97 45.48
CA PRO A 1071 -5.50 0.73 45.45
C PRO A 1071 -6.20 -0.45 46.14
N PHE A 1072 -5.71 -1.67 45.90
CA PHE A 1072 -6.22 -2.92 46.46
C PHE A 1072 -5.08 -3.85 46.93
N ASN A 1073 -5.39 -4.85 47.75
CA ASN A 1073 -4.41 -5.83 48.23
C ASN A 1073 -4.74 -7.26 47.73
N GLU A 1074 -5.86 -7.83 48.17
CA GLU A 1074 -6.26 -9.21 47.80
C GLU A 1074 -6.96 -9.29 46.44
N SER A 1075 -8.02 -8.51 46.23
CA SER A 1075 -8.76 -8.45 44.96
C SER A 1075 -9.39 -7.08 44.69
N THR A 1076 -9.79 -6.85 43.44
CA THR A 1076 -10.53 -5.66 42.98
C THR A 1076 -11.47 -6.05 41.85
N VAL A 1077 -12.63 -5.40 41.77
CA VAL A 1077 -13.60 -5.64 40.69
C VAL A 1077 -13.46 -4.55 39.65
N LEU A 1078 -13.15 -4.92 38.40
CA LEU A 1078 -13.35 -4.04 37.25
C LEU A 1078 -14.85 -4.03 36.90
N GLU A 1079 -15.46 -2.86 36.87
CA GLU A 1079 -16.80 -2.66 36.31
C GLU A 1079 -16.67 -2.09 34.89
N ALA A 1080 -17.25 -2.76 33.91
CA ALA A 1080 -17.21 -2.38 32.50
C ALA A 1080 -18.62 -2.42 31.88
N THR A 1081 -19.18 -1.24 31.60
CA THR A 1081 -20.40 -1.07 30.80
C THR A 1081 -20.02 -0.80 29.35
N ILE A 1082 -20.64 -1.54 28.41
CA ILE A 1082 -20.44 -1.45 26.96
C ILE A 1082 -21.81 -1.40 26.23
N PRO A 1083 -21.90 -0.85 25.01
CA PRO A 1083 -23.15 -0.82 24.26
C PRO A 1083 -23.67 -2.23 23.92
N THR A 1084 -24.99 -2.39 23.95
CA THR A 1084 -25.65 -3.63 23.50
C THR A 1084 -25.29 -3.96 22.05
N ASN A 1085 -25.06 -5.25 21.76
CA ASN A 1085 -24.61 -5.76 20.46
C ASN A 1085 -23.19 -5.34 20.03
N THR A 1086 -22.30 -5.02 20.98
CA THR A 1086 -20.86 -4.86 20.75
C THR A 1086 -20.06 -5.92 21.48
N SER A 1087 -18.88 -6.29 20.95
CA SER A 1087 -17.93 -7.18 21.63
C SER A 1087 -16.90 -6.35 22.39
N GLY A 1088 -16.96 -6.34 23.71
CA GLY A 1088 -15.96 -5.64 24.53
C GLY A 1088 -14.83 -6.57 24.97
N GLU A 1089 -13.69 -5.99 25.33
CA GLU A 1089 -12.64 -6.68 26.07
C GLU A 1089 -11.86 -5.73 26.98
N ILE A 1090 -11.31 -6.26 28.07
CA ILE A 1090 -10.35 -5.53 28.91
C ILE A 1090 -9.00 -6.22 28.78
N VAL A 1091 -7.98 -5.44 28.40
CA VAL A 1091 -6.58 -5.86 28.36
C VAL A 1091 -5.85 -5.24 29.54
N ILE A 1092 -5.08 -6.04 30.28
CA ILE A 1092 -4.31 -5.59 31.46
C ILE A 1092 -2.83 -5.70 31.14
N THR A 1093 -2.08 -4.61 31.38
CA THR A 1093 -0.63 -4.53 31.12
C THR A 1093 0.15 -4.09 32.35
N ASP A 1094 1.44 -4.43 32.39
CA ASP A 1094 2.39 -3.80 33.31
C ASP A 1094 2.83 -2.39 32.83
N VAL A 1095 3.74 -1.76 33.56
CA VAL A 1095 4.31 -0.44 33.25
C VAL A 1095 5.20 -0.41 31.99
N THR A 1096 5.56 -1.57 31.43
CA THR A 1096 6.30 -1.68 30.16
C THR A 1096 5.37 -1.87 28.95
N GLY A 1097 4.05 -1.97 29.18
CA GLY A 1097 3.05 -2.25 28.15
C GLY A 1097 2.88 -3.73 27.82
N LYS A 1098 3.60 -4.64 28.50
CA LYS A 1098 3.44 -6.08 28.31
C LYS A 1098 2.08 -6.53 28.82
N GLN A 1099 1.31 -7.22 27.97
CA GLN A 1099 0.03 -7.82 28.36
C GLN A 1099 0.25 -8.92 29.41
N ILE A 1100 -0.45 -8.80 30.54
CA ILE A 1100 -0.53 -9.80 31.60
C ILE A 1100 -1.78 -10.68 31.42
N GLN A 1101 -2.92 -10.04 31.13
CA GLN A 1101 -4.23 -10.70 31.12
C GLN A 1101 -5.16 -10.02 30.10
N ARG A 1102 -6.14 -10.76 29.57
CA ARG A 1102 -7.16 -10.27 28.64
C ARG A 1102 -8.50 -10.95 28.99
N VAL A 1103 -9.57 -10.18 29.05
CA VAL A 1103 -10.89 -10.65 29.49
C VAL A 1103 -11.97 -10.15 28.54
N LEU A 1104 -12.68 -11.07 27.88
CA LEU A 1104 -13.80 -10.76 26.99
C LEU A 1104 -15.04 -10.33 27.79
N LEU A 1105 -15.76 -9.34 27.27
CA LEU A 1105 -16.97 -8.77 27.86
C LEU A 1105 -18.18 -9.15 27.01
N ASN A 1106 -19.07 -9.97 27.59
CA ASN A 1106 -20.15 -10.65 26.86
C ASN A 1106 -21.55 -10.04 27.12
N ASN A 1107 -21.65 -9.02 27.98
CA ASN A 1107 -22.91 -8.38 28.38
C ASN A 1107 -22.80 -6.85 28.28
N ALA A 1108 -23.93 -6.14 28.35
CA ALA A 1108 -23.93 -4.67 28.41
C ALA A 1108 -23.35 -4.12 29.73
N GLU A 1109 -23.55 -4.83 30.86
CA GLU A 1109 -22.83 -4.59 32.11
C GLU A 1109 -22.00 -5.82 32.47
N ASN A 1110 -20.73 -5.61 32.82
CA ASN A 1110 -19.79 -6.66 33.18
C ASN A 1110 -19.09 -6.31 34.49
N LYS A 1111 -18.83 -7.33 35.31
CA LYS A 1111 -17.98 -7.22 36.51
C LYS A 1111 -16.94 -8.33 36.46
N VAL A 1112 -15.66 -7.94 36.46
CA VAL A 1112 -14.52 -8.85 36.39
C VAL A 1112 -13.76 -8.76 37.72
N GLU A 1113 -13.79 -9.84 38.51
CA GLU A 1113 -12.95 -9.95 39.70
C GLU A 1113 -11.50 -10.22 39.27
N LEU A 1114 -10.57 -9.33 39.67
CA LEU A 1114 -9.13 -9.55 39.55
C LEU A 1114 -8.56 -9.89 40.91
N ARG A 1115 -7.78 -10.97 40.97
CA ARG A 1115 -7.08 -11.39 42.19
C ARG A 1115 -5.62 -10.98 42.12
N GLY A 1116 -5.12 -10.37 43.17
CA GLY A 1116 -3.81 -9.70 43.18
C GLY A 1116 -2.63 -10.65 42.97
N ASN A 1117 -2.80 -11.95 43.27
CA ASN A 1117 -1.83 -13.00 42.99
C ASN A 1117 -1.64 -13.28 41.48
N GLU A 1118 -2.56 -12.83 40.61
CA GLU A 1118 -2.45 -12.96 39.15
C GLU A 1118 -1.63 -11.82 38.52
N LEU A 1119 -1.41 -10.71 39.24
CA LEU A 1119 -0.75 -9.50 38.73
C LEU A 1119 0.61 -9.21 39.40
N GLY A 1120 0.79 -9.59 40.67
CA GLY A 1120 1.93 -9.15 41.48
C GLY A 1120 1.70 -7.76 42.11
N TYR A 1121 2.67 -7.27 42.88
CA TYR A 1121 2.58 -5.96 43.55
C TYR A 1121 3.13 -4.84 42.65
N GLY A 1122 2.45 -3.69 42.61
CA GLY A 1122 2.90 -2.55 41.80
C GLY A 1122 1.78 -1.77 41.09
N ILE A 1123 2.16 -1.13 39.99
CA ILE A 1123 1.27 -0.36 39.13
C ILE A 1123 1.04 -1.16 37.84
N PHE A 1124 -0.23 -1.19 37.42
CA PHE A 1124 -0.71 -1.83 36.22
C PHE A 1124 -1.64 -0.86 35.49
N PHE A 1125 -1.94 -1.18 34.24
CA PHE A 1125 -2.93 -0.46 33.44
C PHE A 1125 -3.97 -1.45 32.94
N TYR A 1126 -5.23 -1.00 32.85
CA TYR A 1126 -6.32 -1.79 32.29
C TYR A 1126 -7.06 -0.95 31.25
N SER A 1127 -7.22 -1.53 30.06
CA SER A 1127 -7.64 -0.84 28.85
C SER A 1127 -8.87 -1.52 28.27
N LEU A 1128 -9.97 -0.77 28.15
CA LEU A 1128 -11.20 -1.21 27.50
C LEU A 1128 -11.07 -1.02 25.98
N TYR A 1129 -11.41 -2.07 25.25
CA TYR A 1129 -11.63 -2.04 23.80
C TYR A 1129 -13.08 -2.46 23.52
N ILE A 1130 -13.67 -1.95 22.44
CA ILE A 1130 -15.01 -2.29 21.97
C ILE A 1130 -14.96 -2.47 20.45
N ASN A 1131 -15.44 -3.62 19.95
CA ASN A 1131 -15.33 -4.03 18.55
C ASN A 1131 -13.89 -4.01 17.98
N GLY A 1132 -12.88 -4.15 18.85
CA GLY A 1132 -11.46 -4.04 18.51
C GLY A 1132 -10.88 -2.62 18.57
N GLU A 1133 -11.72 -1.58 18.64
CA GLU A 1133 -11.25 -0.19 18.83
C GLU A 1133 -10.88 0.06 20.29
N TYR A 1134 -9.78 0.80 20.51
CA TYR A 1134 -9.36 1.24 21.84
C TYR A 1134 -10.25 2.38 22.35
N ILE A 1135 -10.79 2.25 23.57
CA ILE A 1135 -11.69 3.23 24.18
C ILE A 1135 -11.02 4.02 25.31
N GLN A 1136 -10.53 3.35 26.35
CA GLN A 1136 -9.90 4.03 27.49
C GLN A 1136 -9.01 3.10 28.34
N THR A 1137 -7.85 3.61 28.74
CA THR A 1137 -6.99 3.02 29.78
C THR A 1137 -7.21 3.69 31.13
N LYS A 1138 -7.19 2.92 32.22
CA LYS A 1138 -7.12 3.42 33.61
C LYS A 1138 -5.99 2.74 34.39
N LYS A 1139 -5.53 3.41 35.46
CA LYS A 1139 -4.47 2.92 36.35
C LYS A 1139 -5.04 1.98 37.41
N LEU A 1140 -4.41 0.82 37.57
CA LEU A 1140 -4.69 -0.20 38.57
C LEU A 1140 -3.49 -0.27 39.52
N THR A 1141 -3.68 -0.15 40.85
CA THR A 1141 -2.57 -0.15 41.81
C THR A 1141 -2.76 -1.24 42.86
N ARG A 1142 -1.86 -2.22 42.91
CA ARG A 1142 -1.83 -3.23 43.96
C ARG A 1142 -0.80 -2.87 45.03
N ILE A 1143 -1.23 -2.81 46.28
CA ILE A 1143 -0.40 -2.54 47.46
C ILE A 1143 -0.23 -3.80 48.33
N HIS A 1144 0.75 -3.74 49.24
CA HIS A 1144 1.01 -4.78 50.24
C HIS A 1144 0.01 -4.80 51.39
#